data_AF-A0A9E5A5A9-F1
#
_entry.id   AF-A0A9E5A5A9-F1
#
_cell.length_a   1.000
_cell.length_b   1.000
_cell.length_c   1.000
_cell.angle_alpha   90.00
_cell.angle_beta   90.00
_cell.angle_gamma   90.00
#
_symmetry.space_group_name_H-M   'P 1'
#
loop_
_entity.id
_entity.type
_entity.pdbx_description
1 polymer ?
#
loop_
_entity_poly.entity_id
_entity_poly.type
_entity_poly.pdbx_seq_one_letter_code
_entity_poly.pdbx_strand_id
1 'polypeptide(L)'
;MDKNQNILWLGRTLVLWISEVAGLMLMTWFLPGLSINSWETAFIVVTLIGIINAIFWPLLSYYTLPFLVFTFGVGTLLLNGLIIWFISLFVPGITIKDSALVLTPLGIAFINTLVSGVLTIGDEASYYRSVLKRYTERFSKKNHSDKPGIIFLEIDGLAEAVLQSALDNGYMPTLKGWIENGSHKILQWETDLSSQTGASQAGILHGKNQDMPAFRWVEKENDNKLRVSTGLFDAPLLEQRVSDGNGLLAINGASRSNLFSGDALNAIFTYSKLSDLSKFYTRAWYFFYSNPYNFARTIVLLVWDILLEIASRFRQWRKNIQPRMSRSILYLVVRATANVFLREITTSTIIGDIFTGRADAVYATYVGYDEIAHHSGTKDSDAFYALKQLDKQFLLLNDARKSASRPYHFVILSDHGQSNGATFKQRYGVTLEGLVRKLIPKDLKIYYEFDTNEDHFSQVITYPIADGKRWISERRENAIKGSKEFTGNIRQSIERQETKWIKEKRENAVKSSKEFTGNIWQSLDKDDKISERLAKFNEALKIPVKPREKPITHKEADVTVLASGNLGLIYFKKWENRMTFEEINAVFPELIPGLIQHEGIGFIMVRSSKEGPLIIGSKGVYYLKDDRIEGENPLKGFGKNAALHLKRTDSFKYVPDILVNSLYDAQRNEVAAFEELIGSHGGLGGEQSKPFLLYPSSWNLEKEEIIGAEKLHSVLKSKLNELWLTTENL
;
A
#
# COMPACT_ATOMS: atom_id res chain seq x y z
N MET A 1 -10.12 -34.64 18.70
CA MET A 1 -10.28 -33.36 19.43
C MET A 1 -10.28 -33.66 20.91
N ASP A 2 -9.49 -32.92 21.67
CA ASP A 2 -9.25 -33.21 23.09
C ASP A 2 -10.43 -32.77 23.97
N LYS A 3 -10.81 -33.55 24.99
CA LYS A 3 -12.06 -33.35 25.76
C LYS A 3 -12.13 -31.97 26.44
N ASN A 4 -10.97 -31.45 26.85
CA ASN A 4 -10.82 -30.12 27.43
C ASN A 4 -11.03 -28.98 26.42
N GLN A 5 -10.71 -29.19 25.14
CA GLN A 5 -10.93 -28.18 24.09
C GLN A 5 -12.43 -28.00 23.79
N ASN A 6 -13.23 -29.06 23.90
CA ASN A 6 -14.68 -28.99 23.69
C ASN A 6 -15.39 -28.19 24.78
N ILE A 7 -14.98 -28.37 26.05
CA ILE A 7 -15.56 -27.64 27.19
C ILE A 7 -15.23 -26.15 27.08
N LEU A 8 -13.98 -25.81 26.75
CA LEU A 8 -13.57 -24.42 26.53
C LEU A 8 -14.31 -23.80 25.34
N TRP A 9 -14.51 -24.55 24.25
CA TRP A 9 -15.27 -24.08 23.09
C TRP A 9 -16.74 -23.81 23.43
N LEU A 10 -17.42 -24.74 24.11
CA LEU A 10 -18.82 -24.57 24.52
C LEU A 10 -19.00 -23.38 25.47
N GLY A 11 -18.12 -23.24 26.46
CA GLY A 11 -18.14 -22.11 27.37
C GLY A 11 -17.98 -20.77 26.65
N ARG A 12 -17.08 -20.70 25.66
CA ARG A 12 -16.86 -19.49 24.84
C ARG A 12 -18.08 -19.13 24.02
N THR A 13 -18.64 -20.10 23.29
CA THR A 13 -19.85 -19.87 22.48
C THR A 13 -21.02 -19.42 23.34
N LEU A 14 -21.17 -19.99 24.55
CA LEU A 14 -22.20 -19.56 25.50
C LEU A 14 -22.01 -18.12 25.95
N VAL A 15 -20.79 -17.71 26.30
CA VAL A 15 -20.50 -16.33 26.73
C VAL A 15 -20.74 -15.33 25.61
N LEU A 16 -20.31 -15.65 24.38
CA LEU A 16 -20.56 -14.80 23.21
C LEU A 16 -22.06 -14.67 22.94
N TRP A 17 -22.78 -15.78 22.94
CA TRP A 17 -24.22 -15.80 22.72
C TRP A 17 -25.00 -15.03 23.81
N ILE A 18 -24.65 -15.19 25.09
CA ILE A 18 -25.23 -14.39 26.19
C ILE A 18 -24.95 -12.90 25.98
N SER A 19 -23.72 -12.57 25.58
CA SER A 19 -23.32 -11.18 25.34
C SER A 19 -24.06 -10.58 24.14
N GLU A 20 -24.32 -11.36 23.09
CA GLU A 20 -25.13 -10.94 21.95
C GLU A 20 -26.59 -10.68 22.35
N VAL A 21 -27.20 -11.53 23.20
CA VAL A 21 -28.55 -11.30 23.72
C VAL A 21 -28.61 -10.01 24.56
N ALA A 22 -27.69 -9.85 25.51
CA ALA A 22 -27.62 -8.66 26.34
C ALA A 22 -27.32 -7.39 25.52
N GLY A 23 -26.42 -7.52 24.55
CA GLY A 23 -26.05 -6.44 23.66
C GLY A 23 -27.18 -6.03 22.72
N LEU A 24 -27.94 -7.00 22.21
CA LEU A 24 -29.13 -6.74 21.39
C LEU A 24 -30.21 -5.99 22.18
N MET A 25 -30.46 -6.38 23.44
CA MET A 25 -31.33 -5.63 24.34
C MET A 25 -30.82 -4.21 24.59
N LEU A 26 -29.52 -4.05 24.86
CA LEU A 26 -28.91 -2.75 25.10
C LEU A 26 -29.06 -1.81 23.89
N MET A 27 -28.93 -2.34 22.67
CA MET A 27 -29.05 -1.54 21.44
C MET A 27 -30.44 -0.93 21.26
N THR A 28 -31.51 -1.53 21.80
CA THR A 28 -32.87 -0.96 21.73
C THR A 28 -32.98 0.41 22.39
N TRP A 29 -32.07 0.75 23.31
CA TRP A 29 -32.07 2.05 24.00
C TRP A 29 -31.42 3.16 23.17
N PHE A 30 -30.59 2.80 22.18
CA PHE A 30 -29.77 3.76 21.43
C PHE A 30 -30.08 3.80 19.94
N LEU A 31 -30.75 2.78 19.37
CA LEU A 31 -31.03 2.68 17.95
C LEU A 31 -32.51 2.94 17.65
N PRO A 32 -32.87 4.16 17.19
CA PRO A 32 -34.21 4.43 16.69
C PRO A 32 -34.55 3.46 15.55
N GLY A 33 -35.68 2.77 15.69
CA GLY A 33 -36.12 1.77 14.71
C GLY A 33 -35.81 0.32 15.09
N LEU A 34 -35.07 0.05 16.18
CA LEU A 34 -34.95 -1.29 16.78
C LEU A 34 -35.76 -1.37 18.08
N SER A 35 -36.77 -2.25 18.13
CA SER A 35 -37.53 -2.53 19.37
C SER A 35 -37.52 -4.01 19.65
N ILE A 36 -37.31 -4.39 20.91
CA ILE A 36 -37.42 -5.77 21.39
C ILE A 36 -38.17 -5.74 22.72
N ASN A 37 -39.28 -6.47 22.79
CA ASN A 37 -40.24 -6.33 23.89
C ASN A 37 -39.87 -7.16 25.14
N SER A 38 -38.97 -8.14 25.02
CA SER A 38 -38.63 -9.05 26.13
C SER A 38 -37.25 -9.70 25.94
N TRP A 39 -36.65 -10.18 27.03
CA TRP A 39 -35.40 -10.93 27.01
C TRP A 39 -35.56 -12.27 26.29
N GLU A 40 -36.75 -12.87 26.39
CA GLU A 40 -37.15 -14.07 25.69
C GLU A 40 -37.16 -13.83 24.17
N THR A 41 -37.68 -12.69 23.71
CA THR A 41 -37.61 -12.31 22.29
C THR A 41 -36.17 -12.14 21.83
N ALA A 42 -35.32 -11.46 22.61
CA ALA A 42 -33.90 -11.28 22.28
C ALA A 42 -33.15 -12.63 22.18
N PHE A 43 -33.41 -13.54 23.13
CA PHE A 43 -32.90 -14.92 23.10
C PHE A 43 -33.26 -15.62 21.79
N ILE A 44 -34.54 -15.58 21.41
CA ILE A 44 -35.05 -16.24 20.21
C ILE A 44 -34.40 -15.64 18.96
N VAL A 45 -34.33 -14.31 18.88
CA VAL A 45 -33.76 -13.60 17.73
C VAL A 45 -32.27 -13.95 17.55
N VAL A 46 -31.45 -13.83 18.60
CA VAL A 46 -30.01 -14.15 18.51
C VAL A 46 -29.78 -15.61 18.12
N THR A 47 -30.58 -16.52 18.68
CA THR A 47 -30.51 -17.94 18.34
C THR A 47 -30.85 -18.19 16.87
N LEU A 48 -31.91 -17.56 16.35
CA LEU A 48 -32.31 -17.67 14.94
C LEU A 48 -31.26 -17.05 14.01
N ILE A 49 -30.69 -15.89 14.36
CA ILE A 49 -29.59 -15.27 13.61
C ILE A 49 -28.41 -16.26 13.54
N GLY A 50 -28.02 -16.85 14.67
CA GLY A 50 -26.94 -17.84 14.72
C GLY A 50 -27.18 -19.05 13.82
N ILE A 51 -28.41 -19.60 13.82
CA ILE A 51 -28.79 -20.73 12.95
C ILE A 51 -28.77 -20.34 11.48
N ILE A 52 -29.38 -19.20 11.12
CA ILE A 52 -29.40 -18.69 9.74
C ILE A 52 -27.97 -18.43 9.26
N ASN A 53 -27.12 -17.83 10.08
CA ASN A 53 -25.73 -17.59 9.75
C ASN A 53 -24.91 -18.88 9.62
N ALA A 54 -25.20 -19.91 10.41
CA ALA A 54 -24.51 -21.19 10.30
C ALA A 54 -24.89 -21.99 9.04
N ILE A 55 -26.15 -21.88 8.58
CA ILE A 55 -26.70 -22.72 7.50
C ILE A 55 -26.79 -21.94 6.18
N PHE A 56 -27.43 -20.78 6.20
CA PHE A 56 -27.80 -20.02 5.02
C PHE A 56 -26.68 -19.10 4.53
N TRP A 57 -25.94 -18.46 5.45
CA TRP A 57 -24.92 -17.48 5.07
C TRP A 57 -23.81 -18.04 4.15
N PRO A 58 -23.27 -19.27 4.35
CA PRO A 58 -22.27 -19.83 3.45
C PRO A 58 -22.75 -19.94 1.99
N LEU A 59 -24.05 -20.19 1.78
CA LEU A 59 -24.68 -20.21 0.46
C LEU A 59 -24.97 -18.80 -0.05
N LEU A 60 -25.55 -17.94 0.80
CA LEU A 60 -25.88 -16.56 0.45
C LEU A 60 -24.62 -15.79 0.00
N SER A 61 -23.55 -15.84 0.80
CA SER A 61 -22.28 -15.18 0.49
C SER A 61 -21.60 -15.73 -0.77
N TYR A 62 -21.81 -17.01 -1.09
CA TYR A 62 -21.30 -17.60 -2.33
C TYR A 62 -21.99 -17.02 -3.57
N TYR A 63 -23.33 -16.97 -3.59
CA TYR A 63 -24.09 -16.47 -4.73
C TYR A 63 -24.07 -14.93 -4.84
N THR A 64 -23.96 -14.23 -3.71
CA THR A 64 -23.88 -12.76 -3.68
C THR A 64 -22.44 -12.23 -3.74
N LEU A 65 -21.43 -13.09 -3.89
CA LEU A 65 -20.02 -12.68 -3.86
C LEU A 65 -19.69 -11.50 -4.80
N PRO A 66 -20.14 -11.47 -6.08
CA PRO A 66 -19.88 -10.32 -6.95
C PRO A 66 -20.46 -9.02 -6.40
N PHE A 67 -21.65 -9.06 -5.80
CA PHE A 67 -22.29 -7.91 -5.15
C PHE A 67 -21.51 -7.47 -3.89
N LEU A 68 -21.07 -8.42 -3.07
CA LEU A 68 -20.28 -8.13 -1.87
C LEU A 68 -18.93 -7.48 -2.22
N VAL A 69 -18.23 -8.00 -3.23
CA VAL A 69 -16.97 -7.44 -3.73
C VAL A 69 -17.18 -6.06 -4.36
N PHE A 70 -18.21 -5.92 -5.22
CA PHE A 70 -18.53 -4.65 -5.87
C PHE A 70 -18.86 -3.52 -4.88
N THR A 71 -19.55 -3.86 -3.78
CA THR A 71 -19.90 -2.90 -2.72
C THR A 71 -18.79 -2.70 -1.69
N PHE A 72 -17.58 -3.24 -1.93
CA PHE A 72 -16.46 -3.24 -0.97
C PHE A 72 -16.89 -3.72 0.42
N GLY A 73 -17.79 -4.71 0.47
CA GLY A 73 -18.28 -5.33 1.68
C GLY A 73 -19.48 -4.63 2.33
N VAL A 74 -19.85 -3.40 1.95
CA VAL A 74 -21.04 -2.70 2.46
C VAL A 74 -22.31 -3.52 2.24
N GLY A 75 -22.37 -4.29 1.15
CA GLY A 75 -23.45 -5.23 0.88
C GLY A 75 -23.66 -6.28 1.98
N THR A 76 -22.63 -6.65 2.74
CA THR A 76 -22.77 -7.58 3.87
C THR A 76 -23.60 -7.00 5.01
N LEU A 77 -23.46 -5.69 5.30
CA LEU A 77 -24.25 -5.02 6.34
C LEU A 77 -25.72 -4.97 5.91
N LEU A 78 -25.97 -4.70 4.63
CA LEU A 78 -27.32 -4.72 4.07
C LEU A 78 -27.93 -6.13 4.15
N LEU A 79 -27.20 -7.17 3.73
CA LEU A 79 -27.70 -8.55 3.78
C LEU A 79 -27.96 -9.00 5.23
N ASN A 80 -27.06 -8.70 6.18
CA ASN A 80 -27.27 -9.00 7.59
C ASN A 80 -28.49 -8.25 8.15
N GLY A 81 -28.65 -6.97 7.81
CA GLY A 81 -29.83 -6.17 8.16
C GLY A 81 -31.12 -6.78 7.61
N LEU A 82 -31.11 -7.24 6.36
CA LEU A 82 -32.22 -7.92 5.73
C LEU A 82 -32.54 -9.26 6.38
N ILE A 83 -31.55 -10.01 6.88
CA ILE A 83 -31.77 -11.23 7.65
C ILE A 83 -32.51 -10.89 8.96
N ILE A 84 -32.07 -9.87 9.69
CA ILE A 84 -32.74 -9.44 10.94
C ILE A 84 -34.16 -8.95 10.64
N TRP A 85 -34.33 -8.19 9.56
CA TRP A 85 -35.65 -7.76 9.09
C TRP A 85 -36.56 -8.94 8.75
N PHE A 86 -36.04 -9.94 8.05
CA PHE A 86 -36.78 -11.15 7.74
C PHE A 86 -37.22 -11.89 9.00
N ILE A 87 -36.33 -12.04 10.01
CA ILE A 87 -36.68 -12.62 11.31
C ILE A 87 -37.81 -11.83 11.99
N SER A 88 -37.81 -10.50 11.87
CA SER A 88 -38.84 -9.65 12.47
C SER A 88 -40.25 -9.86 11.90
N LEU A 89 -40.37 -10.50 10.73
CA LEU A 89 -41.67 -10.88 10.16
C LEU A 89 -42.28 -12.11 10.85
N PHE A 90 -41.47 -12.96 11.49
CA PHE A 90 -41.91 -14.23 12.08
C PHE A 90 -41.83 -14.26 13.61
N VAL A 91 -41.00 -13.42 14.21
CA VAL A 91 -40.84 -13.36 15.67
C VAL A 91 -41.62 -12.15 16.21
N PRO A 92 -42.75 -12.37 16.92
CA PRO A 92 -43.46 -11.29 17.56
C PRO A 92 -42.59 -10.58 18.60
N GLY A 93 -42.72 -9.26 18.68
CA GLY A 93 -42.02 -8.45 19.67
C GLY A 93 -40.63 -7.97 19.26
N ILE A 94 -40.19 -8.19 18.02
CA ILE A 94 -39.06 -7.48 17.42
C ILE A 94 -39.53 -6.61 16.25
N THR A 95 -39.02 -5.38 16.15
CA THR A 95 -39.15 -4.55 14.96
C THR A 95 -37.81 -3.93 14.60
N ILE A 96 -37.46 -3.94 13.31
CA ILE A 96 -36.26 -3.28 12.79
C ILE A 96 -36.61 -2.46 11.54
N LYS A 97 -36.24 -1.17 11.53
CA LYS A 97 -36.53 -0.23 10.43
C LYS A 97 -35.40 0.77 10.22
N ASP A 98 -35.40 1.41 9.05
CA ASP A 98 -34.54 2.56 8.72
C ASP A 98 -33.05 2.28 8.97
N SER A 99 -32.36 3.20 9.64
CA SER A 99 -30.93 3.09 9.96
C SER A 99 -30.59 1.88 10.84
N ALA A 100 -31.55 1.33 11.59
CA ALA A 100 -31.33 0.16 12.43
C ALA A 100 -30.96 -1.08 11.60
N LEU A 101 -31.37 -1.14 10.32
CA LEU A 101 -30.98 -2.23 9.40
C LEU A 101 -29.46 -2.33 9.23
N VAL A 102 -28.74 -1.20 9.27
CA VAL A 102 -27.28 -1.17 9.12
C VAL A 102 -26.58 -1.11 10.49
N LEU A 103 -27.14 -0.34 11.43
CA LEU A 103 -26.53 -0.14 12.75
C LEU A 103 -26.64 -1.36 13.67
N THR A 104 -27.68 -2.18 13.55
CA THR A 104 -27.83 -3.38 14.39
C THR A 104 -26.73 -4.41 14.09
N PRO A 105 -26.48 -4.82 12.83
CA PRO A 105 -25.34 -5.70 12.51
C PRO A 105 -23.98 -5.15 12.98
N LEU A 106 -23.75 -3.84 12.84
CA LEU A 106 -22.53 -3.19 13.33
C LEU A 106 -22.41 -3.26 14.85
N GLY A 107 -23.52 -3.04 15.58
CA GLY A 107 -23.53 -3.13 17.03
C GLY A 107 -23.31 -4.56 17.54
N ILE A 108 -23.91 -5.57 16.89
CA ILE A 108 -23.62 -6.99 17.19
C ILE A 108 -22.12 -7.27 17.01
N ALA A 109 -21.54 -6.85 15.87
CA ALA A 109 -20.12 -7.05 15.61
C ALA A 109 -19.24 -6.29 16.63
N PHE A 110 -19.66 -5.11 17.08
CA PHE A 110 -18.97 -4.35 18.12
C PHE A 110 -18.94 -5.10 19.44
N ILE A 111 -20.09 -5.59 19.90
CA ILE A 111 -20.21 -6.40 21.12
C ILE A 111 -19.35 -7.67 21.01
N ASN A 112 -19.43 -8.38 19.89
CA ASN A 112 -18.63 -9.58 19.66
C ASN A 112 -17.12 -9.27 19.68
N THR A 113 -16.70 -8.18 19.04
CA THR A 113 -15.29 -7.74 19.03
C THR A 113 -14.79 -7.38 20.42
N LEU A 114 -15.60 -6.68 21.22
CA LEU A 114 -15.26 -6.35 22.61
C LEU A 114 -15.10 -7.60 23.48
N VAL A 115 -16.08 -8.50 23.43
CA VAL A 115 -16.11 -9.73 24.24
C VAL A 115 -14.96 -10.65 23.84
N SER A 116 -14.75 -10.83 22.53
CA SER A 116 -13.62 -11.62 22.00
C SER A 116 -12.28 -11.03 22.39
N GLY A 117 -12.15 -9.69 22.39
CA GLY A 117 -10.95 -8.98 22.81
C GLY A 117 -10.61 -9.19 24.29
N VAL A 118 -11.59 -9.06 25.19
CA VAL A 118 -11.41 -9.24 26.64
C VAL A 118 -11.06 -10.69 26.98
N LEU A 119 -11.71 -11.64 26.32
CA LEU A 119 -11.53 -13.06 26.62
C LEU A 119 -10.32 -13.66 25.89
N THR A 120 -9.55 -12.87 25.14
CA THR A 120 -8.46 -13.33 24.24
C THR A 120 -8.92 -14.50 23.34
N ILE A 121 -10.17 -14.44 22.88
CA ILE A 121 -10.80 -15.52 22.12
C ILE A 121 -10.44 -15.38 20.65
N GLY A 122 -9.70 -16.36 20.12
CA GLY A 122 -9.53 -16.56 18.68
C GLY A 122 -10.74 -17.28 18.07
N ASP A 123 -11.91 -16.63 18.03
CA ASP A 123 -13.16 -17.26 17.57
C ASP A 123 -13.11 -17.59 16.06
N GLU A 124 -12.39 -16.76 15.31
CA GLU A 124 -12.17 -16.90 13.87
C GLU A 124 -11.58 -18.27 13.51
N ALA A 125 -10.57 -18.74 14.23
CA ALA A 125 -9.95 -20.04 13.98
C ALA A 125 -10.96 -21.20 14.11
N SER A 126 -12.00 -21.07 14.93
CA SER A 126 -13.05 -22.08 15.09
C SER A 126 -14.03 -22.05 13.92
N TYR A 127 -14.42 -20.86 13.45
CA TYR A 127 -15.25 -20.70 12.25
C TYR A 127 -14.56 -21.28 11.01
N TYR A 128 -13.31 -20.88 10.78
CA TYR A 128 -12.45 -21.36 9.70
C TYR A 128 -12.29 -22.89 9.72
N ARG A 129 -12.04 -23.49 10.89
CA ARG A 129 -11.86 -24.95 11.02
C ARG A 129 -13.15 -25.75 10.84
N SER A 130 -14.31 -25.25 11.26
CA SER A 130 -15.55 -26.03 11.27
C SER A 130 -16.36 -25.88 9.99
N VAL A 131 -16.43 -24.67 9.44
CA VAL A 131 -17.24 -24.36 8.25
C VAL A 131 -16.40 -24.47 7.00
N LEU A 132 -15.27 -23.77 6.92
CA LEU A 132 -14.48 -23.71 5.69
C LEU A 132 -13.75 -25.01 5.39
N LYS A 133 -13.19 -25.71 6.38
CA LYS A 133 -12.57 -27.03 6.17
C LYS A 133 -13.51 -28.04 5.52
N ARG A 134 -14.78 -28.13 5.96
CA ARG A 134 -15.75 -29.09 5.39
C ARG A 134 -16.12 -28.76 3.96
N TYR A 135 -16.22 -27.47 3.64
CA TYR A 135 -16.44 -27.01 2.28
C TYR A 135 -15.20 -27.28 1.41
N THR A 136 -14.01 -26.91 1.88
CA THR A 136 -12.78 -27.13 1.11
C THR A 136 -12.44 -28.60 0.97
N GLU A 137 -12.66 -29.48 1.94
CA GLU A 137 -12.44 -30.93 1.79
C GLU A 137 -13.29 -31.55 0.67
N ARG A 138 -14.52 -31.06 0.46
CA ARG A 138 -15.38 -31.50 -0.65
C ARG A 138 -14.90 -31.00 -2.03
N PHE A 139 -14.26 -29.83 -2.08
CA PHE A 139 -13.74 -29.23 -3.32
C PHE A 139 -12.24 -29.52 -3.59
N SER A 140 -11.45 -29.82 -2.55
CA SER A 140 -9.98 -29.99 -2.55
C SER A 140 -9.58 -31.38 -3.01
N LYS A 141 -10.41 -32.40 -2.77
CA LYS A 141 -10.13 -33.80 -3.18
C LYS A 141 -9.86 -34.00 -4.68
N LYS A 142 -10.11 -33.01 -5.55
CA LYS A 142 -9.82 -33.12 -6.98
C LYS A 142 -8.61 -32.30 -7.47
N ASN A 143 -8.18 -31.23 -6.79
CA ASN A 143 -7.29 -30.21 -7.39
C ASN A 143 -6.26 -29.56 -6.43
N HIS A 144 -5.83 -30.19 -5.32
CA HIS A 144 -4.68 -29.66 -4.56
C HIS A 144 -3.36 -30.11 -5.21
N SER A 145 -2.31 -29.29 -5.09
CA SER A 145 -0.97 -29.69 -5.55
C SER A 145 -0.27 -30.53 -4.48
N ASP A 146 0.52 -31.53 -4.91
CA ASP A 146 1.25 -32.48 -4.07
C ASP A 146 2.54 -31.91 -3.47
N LYS A 147 2.99 -30.75 -3.97
CA LYS A 147 4.19 -30.07 -3.47
C LYS A 147 3.94 -29.55 -2.04
N PRO A 148 4.96 -29.31 -1.20
CA PRO A 148 4.81 -28.47 -0.03
C PRO A 148 4.59 -27.01 -0.44
N GLY A 149 3.68 -26.31 0.24
CA GLY A 149 3.38 -24.91 -0.04
C GLY A 149 4.31 -23.96 0.70
N ILE A 150 4.41 -22.72 0.22
CA ILE A 150 5.18 -21.68 0.88
C ILE A 150 4.45 -20.35 0.84
N ILE A 151 4.50 -19.63 1.96
CA ILE A 151 3.84 -18.35 2.13
C ILE A 151 4.88 -17.35 2.61
N PHE A 152 5.16 -16.38 1.76
CA PHE A 152 5.99 -15.22 2.03
C PHE A 152 5.09 -14.10 2.60
N LEU A 153 5.41 -13.64 3.81
CA LEU A 153 4.70 -12.61 4.54
C LEU A 153 5.62 -11.41 4.71
N GLU A 154 5.44 -10.39 3.90
CA GLU A 154 6.23 -9.15 3.96
C GLU A 154 5.62 -8.19 4.98
N ILE A 155 6.45 -7.68 5.90
CA ILE A 155 6.15 -6.54 6.76
C ILE A 155 6.86 -5.34 6.14
N ASP A 156 6.09 -4.48 5.49
CA ASP A 156 6.61 -3.32 4.74
C ASP A 156 7.35 -2.37 5.71
N GLY A 157 8.54 -1.90 5.32
CA GLY A 157 9.31 -0.88 6.05
C GLY A 157 9.93 -1.27 7.39
N LEU A 158 9.86 -2.54 7.83
CA LEU A 158 10.33 -2.97 9.14
C LEU A 158 11.83 -3.38 9.15
N ALA A 159 12.67 -2.52 9.72
CA ALA A 159 14.08 -2.84 9.95
C ALA A 159 14.26 -3.97 10.98
N GLU A 160 15.32 -4.76 10.82
CA GLU A 160 15.66 -5.88 11.70
C GLU A 160 15.82 -5.45 13.17
N ALA A 161 16.51 -4.33 13.42
CA ALA A 161 16.69 -3.80 14.76
C ALA A 161 15.37 -3.37 15.44
N VAL A 162 14.39 -2.94 14.64
CA VAL A 162 13.05 -2.59 15.14
C VAL A 162 12.24 -3.85 15.42
N LEU A 163 12.32 -4.87 14.56
CA LEU A 163 11.74 -6.18 14.82
C LEU A 163 12.27 -6.75 16.14
N GLN A 164 13.59 -6.72 16.35
CA GLN A 164 14.20 -7.24 17.59
C GLN A 164 13.67 -6.48 18.81
N SER A 165 13.56 -5.16 18.73
CA SER A 165 12.93 -4.34 19.77
C SER A 165 11.48 -4.77 20.03
N ALA A 166 10.69 -5.04 18.99
CA ALA A 166 9.30 -5.49 19.13
C ALA A 166 9.18 -6.89 19.76
N LEU A 167 10.09 -7.81 19.43
CA LEU A 167 10.19 -9.15 20.04
C LEU A 167 10.54 -9.06 21.52
N ASP A 168 11.55 -8.26 21.87
CA ASP A 168 12.03 -8.10 23.25
C ASP A 168 10.96 -7.49 24.14
N ASN A 169 10.20 -6.52 23.63
CA ASN A 169 9.11 -5.88 24.35
C ASN A 169 7.77 -6.64 24.30
N GLY A 170 7.74 -7.85 23.74
CA GLY A 170 6.56 -8.72 23.74
C GLY A 170 5.42 -8.26 22.84
N TYR A 171 5.70 -7.45 21.81
CA TYR A 171 4.71 -7.06 20.80
C TYR A 171 4.47 -8.17 19.77
N MET A 172 5.47 -9.03 19.50
CA MET A 172 5.36 -10.11 18.52
C MET A 172 5.60 -11.51 19.13
N PRO A 173 4.75 -11.96 20.07
CA PRO A 173 4.95 -13.23 20.79
C PRO A 173 4.90 -14.46 19.89
N THR A 174 4.17 -14.44 18.77
CA THR A 174 4.08 -15.58 17.85
C THR A 174 5.41 -15.78 17.12
N LEU A 175 5.96 -14.71 16.53
CA LEU A 175 7.27 -14.77 15.88
C LEU A 175 8.37 -15.10 16.90
N LYS A 176 8.32 -14.49 18.08
CA LYS A 176 9.25 -14.80 19.18
C LYS A 176 9.23 -16.28 19.52
N GLY A 177 8.04 -16.87 19.67
CA GLY A 177 7.88 -18.30 19.90
C GLY A 177 8.42 -19.17 18.75
N TRP A 178 8.36 -18.72 17.50
CA TRP A 178 8.96 -19.47 16.39
C TRP A 178 10.49 -19.51 16.46
N ILE A 179 11.11 -18.42 16.89
CA ILE A 179 12.55 -18.29 17.07
C ILE A 179 13.01 -19.09 18.29
N GLU A 180 12.38 -18.88 19.45
CA GLU A 180 12.75 -19.53 20.71
C GLU A 180 12.59 -21.05 20.66
N ASN A 181 11.57 -21.56 19.95
CA ASN A 181 11.39 -22.99 19.74
C ASN A 181 12.31 -23.57 18.64
N GLY A 182 13.19 -22.76 18.04
CA GLY A 182 14.16 -23.19 17.03
C GLY A 182 13.56 -23.50 15.65
N SER A 183 12.29 -23.15 15.41
CA SER A 183 11.63 -23.43 14.13
C SER A 183 12.03 -22.47 13.00
N HIS A 184 12.39 -21.24 13.35
CA HIS A 184 12.81 -20.21 12.41
C HIS A 184 14.07 -19.49 12.91
N LYS A 185 14.81 -18.90 11.97
CA LYS A 185 16.00 -18.06 12.22
C LYS A 185 15.85 -16.71 11.52
N ILE A 186 16.40 -15.67 12.12
CA ILE A 186 16.46 -14.32 11.54
C ILE A 186 17.83 -14.14 10.88
N LEU A 187 17.83 -13.60 9.67
CA LEU A 187 19.01 -13.11 8.95
C LEU A 187 18.74 -11.66 8.53
N GLN A 188 19.63 -10.75 8.90
CA GLN A 188 19.62 -9.39 8.34
C GLN A 188 20.19 -9.42 6.91
N TRP A 189 19.58 -8.67 6.00
CA TRP A 189 20.10 -8.47 4.65
C TRP A 189 20.20 -6.97 4.33
N GLU A 190 20.94 -6.61 3.29
CA GLU A 190 21.17 -5.22 2.90
C GLU A 190 20.41 -4.87 1.61
N THR A 191 19.61 -3.81 1.63
CA THR A 191 18.87 -3.36 0.43
C THR A 191 19.78 -2.74 -0.62
N ASP A 192 19.30 -2.69 -1.86
CA ASP A 192 19.85 -1.79 -2.86
C ASP A 192 19.55 -0.32 -2.53
N LEU A 193 20.18 0.62 -3.26
CA LEU A 193 19.71 1.99 -3.41
C LEU A 193 18.82 2.07 -4.67
N SER A 194 17.56 2.48 -4.60
CA SER A 194 16.83 2.99 -3.42
C SER A 194 16.18 1.90 -2.53
N SER A 195 16.15 2.16 -1.22
CA SER A 195 15.53 1.32 -0.19
C SER A 195 14.02 1.57 -0.12
N GLN A 196 13.27 1.15 -1.14
CA GLN A 196 11.83 1.46 -1.27
C GLN A 196 11.03 0.30 -1.82
N THR A 197 9.74 0.24 -1.48
CA THR A 197 8.83 -0.85 -1.84
C THR A 197 8.84 -1.15 -3.34
N GLY A 198 8.82 -0.12 -4.18
CA GLY A 198 8.88 -0.27 -5.63
C GLY A 198 10.11 -1.03 -6.12
N ALA A 199 11.30 -0.50 -5.85
CA ALA A 199 12.55 -1.14 -6.28
C ALA A 199 12.76 -2.49 -5.56
N SER A 200 12.39 -2.59 -4.28
CA SER A 200 12.61 -3.79 -3.48
C SER A 200 11.70 -4.93 -3.93
N GLN A 201 10.39 -4.71 -4.09
CA GLN A 201 9.48 -5.75 -4.59
C GLN A 201 9.78 -6.14 -6.04
N ALA A 202 10.17 -5.22 -6.91
CA ALA A 202 10.60 -5.58 -8.27
C ALA A 202 11.79 -6.57 -8.22
N GLY A 203 12.78 -6.26 -7.37
CA GLY A 203 13.94 -7.13 -7.16
C GLY A 203 13.57 -8.47 -6.54
N ILE A 204 12.78 -8.49 -5.45
CA ILE A 204 12.39 -9.70 -4.72
C ILE A 204 11.48 -10.60 -5.55
N LEU A 205 10.51 -10.04 -6.27
CA LEU A 205 9.49 -10.79 -7.00
C LEU A 205 9.88 -11.15 -8.42
N HIS A 206 10.65 -10.30 -9.12
CA HIS A 206 11.02 -10.53 -10.52
C HIS A 206 12.54 -10.71 -10.74
N GLY A 207 13.35 -10.57 -9.70
CA GLY A 207 14.81 -10.72 -9.80
C GLY A 207 15.49 -9.57 -10.54
N LYS A 208 14.78 -8.46 -10.79
CA LYS A 208 15.26 -7.28 -11.53
C LYS A 208 14.63 -6.01 -10.96
N ASN A 209 15.45 -5.02 -10.64
CA ASN A 209 15.00 -3.67 -10.28
C ASN A 209 15.88 -2.56 -10.88
N GLN A 210 16.52 -2.85 -12.02
CA GLN A 210 17.30 -1.88 -12.76
C GLN A 210 16.42 -0.73 -13.30
N ASP A 211 17.01 0.47 -13.39
CA ASP A 211 16.34 1.69 -13.85
C ASP A 211 15.20 2.19 -12.95
N MET A 212 15.15 1.75 -11.70
CA MET A 212 14.23 2.26 -10.67
C MET A 212 15.01 3.03 -9.59
N PRO A 213 15.48 4.26 -9.87
CA PRO A 213 16.40 4.98 -8.97
C PRO A 213 15.77 5.45 -7.66
N ALA A 214 14.44 5.60 -7.62
CA ALA A 214 13.66 6.11 -6.50
C ALA A 214 12.18 5.78 -6.71
N PHE A 215 11.32 6.27 -5.81
CA PHE A 215 9.89 6.01 -5.79
C PHE A 215 9.19 6.79 -6.89
N ARG A 216 9.73 7.98 -7.17
CA ARG A 216 9.35 8.86 -8.27
C ARG A 216 10.61 9.32 -9.00
N TRP A 217 10.55 9.35 -10.32
CA TRP A 217 11.66 9.80 -11.16
C TRP A 217 11.17 10.36 -12.49
N VAL A 218 12.05 11.06 -13.21
CA VAL A 218 11.75 11.61 -14.54
C VAL A 218 12.44 10.76 -15.61
N GLU A 219 11.66 10.32 -16.61
CA GLU A 219 12.17 9.70 -17.82
C GLU A 219 12.35 10.77 -18.92
N LYS A 220 13.56 11.35 -19.04
CA LYS A 220 13.85 12.43 -19.99
C LYS A 220 13.50 12.07 -21.44
N GLU A 221 13.88 10.87 -21.88
CA GLU A 221 13.60 10.34 -23.21
C GLU A 221 12.11 10.18 -23.55
N ASN A 222 11.26 10.10 -22.53
CA ASN A 222 9.81 9.92 -22.68
C ASN A 222 9.10 11.26 -22.46
N ASP A 223 9.59 12.32 -23.11
CA ASP A 223 9.07 13.69 -22.99
C ASP A 223 9.07 14.18 -21.53
N ASN A 224 10.18 13.91 -20.81
CA ASN A 224 10.31 14.17 -19.39
C ASN A 224 9.13 13.63 -18.57
N LYS A 225 8.64 12.42 -18.84
CA LYS A 225 7.49 11.89 -18.09
C LYS A 225 7.89 11.58 -16.64
N LEU A 226 7.16 12.16 -15.69
CA LEU A 226 7.22 11.76 -14.28
C LEU A 226 6.62 10.35 -14.14
N ARG A 227 7.38 9.45 -13.53
CA ARG A 227 6.96 8.10 -13.17
C ARG A 227 6.87 7.96 -11.67
N VAL A 228 5.96 7.10 -11.22
CA VAL A 228 5.78 6.74 -9.81
C VAL A 228 5.60 5.23 -9.72
N SER A 229 6.28 4.56 -8.77
CA SER A 229 6.17 3.10 -8.61
C SER A 229 4.74 2.64 -8.37
N THR A 230 3.91 3.47 -7.72
CA THR A 230 2.49 3.26 -7.43
C THR A 230 1.58 4.10 -8.34
N GLY A 231 1.96 4.45 -9.57
CA GLY A 231 1.02 5.05 -10.52
C GLY A 231 0.09 4.00 -11.14
N LEU A 232 -1.23 4.24 -11.23
CA LEU A 232 -2.20 3.27 -11.79
C LEU A 232 -1.85 2.79 -13.20
N PHE A 233 -1.24 3.67 -14.00
CA PHE A 233 -0.76 3.38 -15.35
C PHE A 233 0.75 3.10 -15.41
N ASP A 234 1.51 3.47 -14.38
CA ASP A 234 2.95 3.26 -14.33
C ASP A 234 3.29 1.88 -13.79
N ALA A 235 2.67 1.42 -12.70
CA ALA A 235 2.96 0.12 -12.09
C ALA A 235 2.78 -1.07 -13.06
N PRO A 236 1.71 -1.14 -13.90
CA PRO A 236 1.61 -2.21 -14.91
C PRO A 236 2.75 -2.16 -15.94
N LEU A 237 3.16 -0.95 -16.36
CA LEU A 237 4.27 -0.75 -17.30
C LEU A 237 5.62 -1.12 -16.67
N LEU A 238 5.83 -0.75 -15.41
CA LEU A 238 7.04 -1.09 -14.67
C LEU A 238 7.17 -2.59 -14.50
N GLU A 239 6.09 -3.29 -14.13
CA GLU A 239 6.10 -4.76 -14.07
C GLU A 239 6.43 -5.38 -15.43
N GLN A 240 5.85 -4.86 -16.51
CA GLN A 240 6.14 -5.34 -17.86
C GLN A 240 7.64 -5.22 -18.22
N ARG A 241 8.35 -4.22 -17.69
CA ARG A 241 9.78 -4.02 -17.95
C ARG A 241 10.67 -5.00 -17.18
N VAL A 242 10.29 -5.36 -15.96
CA VAL A 242 11.11 -6.22 -15.07
C VAL A 242 10.74 -7.70 -15.16
N SER A 243 9.51 -8.03 -15.54
CA SER A 243 9.04 -9.41 -15.71
C SER A 243 9.71 -10.10 -16.91
N ASP A 244 10.14 -11.33 -16.71
CA ASP A 244 10.52 -12.27 -17.77
C ASP A 244 9.61 -13.52 -17.81
N GLY A 245 8.49 -13.48 -17.09
CA GLY A 245 7.57 -14.59 -16.94
C GLY A 245 8.04 -15.68 -15.97
N ASN A 246 9.23 -15.56 -15.38
CA ASN A 246 9.80 -16.53 -14.43
C ASN A 246 9.93 -15.99 -13.00
N GLY A 247 9.16 -14.95 -12.65
CA GLY A 247 9.10 -14.36 -11.31
C GLY A 247 8.85 -15.37 -10.20
N LEU A 248 9.01 -14.93 -8.95
CA LEU A 248 8.96 -15.76 -7.75
C LEU A 248 7.66 -16.59 -7.66
N LEU A 249 6.57 -16.07 -8.22
CA LEU A 249 5.22 -16.66 -8.17
C LEU A 249 4.73 -17.18 -9.52
N ALA A 250 5.61 -17.29 -10.53
CA ALA A 250 5.26 -17.77 -11.87
C ALA A 250 4.67 -19.19 -11.88
N ILE A 251 5.15 -20.05 -10.97
CA ILE A 251 4.71 -21.46 -10.87
C ILE A 251 3.52 -21.53 -9.92
N ASN A 252 2.31 -21.48 -10.48
CA ASN A 252 1.05 -21.68 -9.75
C ASN A 252 0.97 -20.82 -8.46
N GLY A 253 1.46 -19.58 -8.54
CA GLY A 253 1.57 -18.68 -7.40
C GLY A 253 0.43 -17.69 -7.27
N ALA A 254 0.40 -17.03 -6.12
CA ALA A 254 -0.62 -16.09 -5.70
C ALA A 254 -0.01 -14.81 -5.10
N SER A 255 -0.41 -13.65 -5.62
CA SER A 255 -0.01 -12.32 -5.13
C SER A 255 -1.17 -11.68 -4.36
N ARG A 256 -0.91 -11.15 -3.16
CA ARG A 256 -1.92 -10.59 -2.24
C ARG A 256 -1.48 -9.24 -1.70
N SER A 257 -2.15 -8.16 -2.08
CA SER A 257 -1.88 -6.81 -1.56
C SER A 257 -0.46 -6.29 -1.84
N ASN A 258 0.17 -6.79 -2.91
CA ASN A 258 1.54 -6.41 -3.30
C ASN A 258 1.52 -5.27 -4.33
N LEU A 259 2.67 -4.62 -4.57
CA LEU A 259 2.81 -3.70 -5.70
C LEU A 259 2.88 -4.46 -7.02
N PHE A 260 3.72 -5.50 -7.09
CA PHE A 260 3.94 -6.32 -8.28
C PHE A 260 3.44 -7.75 -8.11
N SER A 261 3.16 -8.42 -9.23
CA SER A 261 2.55 -9.75 -9.20
C SER A 261 3.53 -10.89 -9.01
N GLY A 262 4.82 -10.71 -9.26
CA GLY A 262 5.80 -11.80 -9.29
C GLY A 262 5.46 -12.87 -10.33
N ASP A 263 4.73 -12.48 -11.38
CA ASP A 263 4.17 -13.34 -12.45
C ASP A 263 3.07 -14.30 -11.97
N ALA A 264 2.43 -14.01 -10.84
CA ALA A 264 1.29 -14.78 -10.34
C ALA A 264 0.09 -14.73 -11.30
N LEU A 265 -0.52 -15.90 -11.53
CA LEU A 265 -1.79 -16.01 -12.25
C LEU A 265 -2.96 -15.42 -11.44
N ASN A 266 -2.90 -15.57 -10.12
CA ASN A 266 -3.93 -15.10 -9.19
C ASN A 266 -3.38 -13.91 -8.38
N ALA A 267 -3.89 -12.71 -8.67
CA ALA A 267 -3.43 -11.46 -8.09
C ALA A 267 -4.64 -10.70 -7.50
N ILE A 268 -4.63 -10.47 -6.19
CA ILE A 268 -5.70 -9.77 -5.46
C ILE A 268 -5.09 -8.59 -4.74
N PHE A 269 -5.65 -7.39 -4.92
CA PHE A 269 -5.05 -6.14 -4.44
C PHE A 269 -3.61 -5.92 -4.91
N THR A 270 -3.19 -6.62 -5.97
CA THR A 270 -1.89 -6.40 -6.58
C THR A 270 -1.96 -5.17 -7.48
N TYR A 271 -1.21 -4.14 -7.13
CA TYR A 271 -1.39 -2.80 -7.68
C TYR A 271 -1.19 -2.74 -9.21
N SER A 272 -0.12 -3.38 -9.71
CA SER A 272 0.19 -3.51 -11.14
C SER A 272 -0.86 -4.27 -11.97
N LYS A 273 -1.80 -4.96 -11.33
CA LYS A 273 -2.88 -5.72 -11.98
C LYS A 273 -4.26 -5.09 -11.77
N LEU A 274 -4.37 -3.96 -11.08
CA LEU A 274 -5.66 -3.31 -10.80
C LEU A 274 -6.40 -2.81 -12.04
N SER A 275 -5.70 -2.59 -13.16
CA SER A 275 -6.34 -2.24 -14.44
C SER A 275 -7.14 -3.40 -15.03
N ASP A 276 -6.87 -4.65 -14.63
CA ASP A 276 -7.59 -5.85 -15.04
C ASP A 276 -8.57 -6.27 -13.94
N LEU A 277 -9.78 -5.71 -14.00
CA LEU A 277 -10.85 -5.99 -13.04
C LEU A 277 -11.24 -7.48 -13.00
N SER A 278 -10.96 -8.28 -14.04
CA SER A 278 -11.25 -9.72 -14.03
C SER A 278 -10.42 -10.46 -12.96
N LYS A 279 -9.20 -9.98 -12.68
CA LYS A 279 -8.33 -10.52 -11.63
C LYS A 279 -8.76 -10.10 -10.23
N PHE A 280 -9.53 -9.02 -10.09
CA PHE A 280 -10.07 -8.57 -8.81
C PHE A 280 -11.17 -9.49 -8.27
N TYR A 281 -12.06 -9.99 -9.15
CA TYR A 281 -13.18 -10.86 -8.77
C TYR A 281 -12.76 -12.33 -8.65
N THR A 282 -11.95 -12.64 -7.63
CA THR A 282 -11.53 -14.02 -7.35
C THR A 282 -12.44 -14.73 -6.35
N ARG A 283 -12.44 -16.06 -6.37
CA ARG A 283 -13.11 -16.86 -5.33
C ARG A 283 -12.46 -16.73 -3.95
N ALA A 284 -11.26 -16.16 -3.84
CA ALA A 284 -10.61 -16.00 -2.53
C ALA A 284 -11.34 -14.98 -1.65
N TRP A 285 -12.08 -14.05 -2.25
CA TRP A 285 -12.99 -13.14 -1.54
C TRP A 285 -14.04 -13.86 -0.70
N TYR A 286 -14.43 -15.07 -1.11
CA TYR A 286 -15.34 -15.89 -0.35
C TYR A 286 -14.81 -16.16 1.06
N PHE A 287 -13.50 -16.32 1.27
CA PHE A 287 -12.96 -16.60 2.61
C PHE A 287 -13.13 -15.42 3.57
N PHE A 288 -13.02 -14.19 3.07
CA PHE A 288 -13.32 -13.00 3.86
C PHE A 288 -14.83 -12.86 4.14
N TYR A 289 -15.67 -12.99 3.10
CA TYR A 289 -17.12 -12.79 3.22
C TYR A 289 -17.89 -13.99 3.76
N SER A 290 -17.26 -15.16 3.86
CA SER A 290 -17.90 -16.38 4.35
C SER A 290 -18.27 -16.24 5.82
N ASN A 291 -17.58 -15.42 6.62
CA ASN A 291 -18.02 -15.09 7.97
C ASN A 291 -18.91 -13.83 7.92
N PRO A 292 -20.18 -13.91 8.35
CA PRO A 292 -21.12 -12.78 8.28
C PRO A 292 -20.68 -11.57 9.09
N TYR A 293 -19.83 -11.77 10.09
CA TYR A 293 -19.40 -10.71 11.00
C TYR A 293 -18.05 -10.08 10.61
N ASN A 294 -17.29 -10.68 9.68
CA ASN A 294 -15.94 -10.21 9.35
C ASN A 294 -15.94 -8.75 8.93
N PHE A 295 -16.78 -8.38 7.95
CA PHE A 295 -16.81 -7.00 7.46
C PHE A 295 -17.23 -6.00 8.54
N ALA A 296 -18.30 -6.31 9.29
CA ALA A 296 -18.78 -5.45 10.37
C ALA A 296 -17.73 -5.28 11.48
N ARG A 297 -17.03 -6.37 11.84
CA ARG A 297 -15.88 -6.33 12.75
C ARG A 297 -14.73 -5.49 12.19
N THR A 298 -14.41 -5.61 10.90
CA THR A 298 -13.39 -4.77 10.27
C THR A 298 -13.76 -3.29 10.38
N ILE A 299 -15.03 -2.91 10.17
CA ILE A 299 -15.50 -1.54 10.41
C ILE A 299 -15.30 -1.11 11.87
N VAL A 300 -15.63 -1.96 12.83
CA VAL A 300 -15.40 -1.67 14.26
C VAL A 300 -13.91 -1.45 14.55
N LEU A 301 -13.05 -2.30 14.01
CA LEU A 301 -11.60 -2.19 14.19
C LEU A 301 -11.04 -0.94 13.48
N LEU A 302 -11.60 -0.54 12.34
CA LEU A 302 -11.26 0.72 11.66
C LEU A 302 -11.59 1.93 12.53
N VAL A 303 -12.80 1.96 13.10
CA VAL A 303 -13.20 3.02 14.03
C VAL A 303 -12.29 3.04 15.26
N TRP A 304 -11.94 1.87 15.79
CA TRP A 304 -11.00 1.76 16.91
C TRP A 304 -9.61 2.31 16.56
N ASP A 305 -9.08 2.01 15.37
CA ASP A 305 -7.79 2.54 14.92
C ASP A 305 -7.81 4.06 14.74
N ILE A 306 -8.91 4.62 14.22
CA ILE A 306 -9.13 6.08 14.15
C ILE A 306 -9.10 6.70 15.54
N LEU A 307 -9.76 6.09 16.52
CA LEU A 307 -9.74 6.57 17.92
C LEU A 307 -8.33 6.49 18.52
N LEU A 308 -7.55 5.44 18.20
CA LEU A 308 -6.16 5.32 18.62
C LEU A 308 -5.29 6.43 18.01
N GLU A 309 -5.46 6.76 16.74
CA GLU A 309 -4.76 7.88 16.10
C GLU A 309 -5.09 9.22 16.76
N ILE A 310 -6.36 9.48 17.07
CA ILE A 310 -6.76 10.70 17.79
C ILE A 310 -6.12 10.73 19.19
N ALA A 311 -6.16 9.62 19.91
CA ALA A 311 -5.54 9.51 21.24
C ALA A 311 -4.01 9.66 21.18
N SER A 312 -3.38 9.15 20.11
CA SER A 312 -1.94 9.26 19.85
C SER A 312 -1.54 10.70 19.60
N ARG A 313 -2.26 11.44 18.74
CA ARG A 313 -2.04 12.88 18.54
C ARG A 313 -2.13 13.66 19.84
N PHE A 314 -3.16 13.37 20.65
CA PHE A 314 -3.31 14.01 21.95
C PHE A 314 -2.17 13.66 22.91
N ARG A 315 -1.73 12.40 22.94
CA ARG A 315 -0.59 11.93 23.75
C ARG A 315 0.71 12.62 23.33
N GLN A 316 1.00 12.69 22.03
CA GLN A 316 2.19 13.35 21.49
C GLN A 316 2.18 14.85 21.81
N TRP A 317 1.03 15.52 21.65
CA TRP A 317 0.85 16.91 22.04
C TRP A 317 1.10 17.12 23.53
N ARG A 318 0.44 16.35 24.39
CA ARG A 318 0.56 16.46 25.86
C ARG A 318 1.97 16.16 26.37
N LYS A 319 2.63 15.15 25.81
CA LYS A 319 4.00 14.74 26.22
C LYS A 319 5.10 15.52 25.50
N ASN A 320 4.74 16.43 24.60
CA ASN A 320 5.65 17.15 23.72
C ASN A 320 6.66 16.23 22.99
N ILE A 321 6.18 15.12 22.43
CA ILE A 321 7.02 14.21 21.64
C ILE A 321 7.41 14.90 20.33
N GLN A 322 8.71 14.88 20.00
CA GLN A 322 9.31 15.46 18.81
C GLN A 322 10.26 14.45 18.15
N PRO A 323 10.44 14.46 16.81
CA PRO A 323 9.74 15.30 15.84
C PRO A 323 8.23 14.96 15.74
N ARG A 324 7.43 15.88 15.19
CA ARG A 324 5.98 15.68 15.01
C ARG A 324 5.51 16.23 13.67
N MET A 325 4.75 15.44 12.92
CA MET A 325 4.12 15.86 11.67
C MET A 325 2.70 16.40 11.88
N SER A 326 2.29 17.30 10.99
CA SER A 326 0.87 17.60 10.80
C SER A 326 0.24 16.43 10.07
N ARG A 327 -0.90 15.94 10.55
CA ARG A 327 -1.60 14.79 9.96
C ARG A 327 -3.01 15.21 9.59
N SER A 328 -3.40 15.01 8.34
CA SER A 328 -4.71 15.44 7.83
C SER A 328 -5.86 14.64 8.48
N ILE A 329 -7.10 15.06 8.24
CA ILE A 329 -8.29 14.26 8.60
C ILE A 329 -8.38 13.03 7.70
N LEU A 330 -8.01 13.18 6.42
CA LEU A 330 -8.01 12.09 5.45
C LEU A 330 -7.03 10.97 5.84
N TYR A 331 -5.88 11.34 6.46
CA TYR A 331 -4.94 10.38 7.04
C TYR A 331 -5.60 9.41 8.05
N LEU A 332 -6.62 9.82 8.81
CA LEU A 332 -7.34 8.91 9.72
C LEU A 332 -7.91 7.70 8.97
N VAL A 333 -8.48 7.94 7.79
CA VAL A 333 -9.12 6.92 6.96
C VAL A 333 -8.06 6.07 6.24
N VAL A 334 -7.01 6.71 5.71
CA VAL A 334 -5.90 6.03 5.03
C VAL A 334 -5.20 5.07 6.00
N ARG A 335 -4.75 5.59 7.16
CA ARG A 335 -4.10 4.81 8.23
C ARG A 335 -4.95 3.60 8.62
N ALA A 336 -6.22 3.82 8.93
CA ALA A 336 -7.10 2.75 9.37
C ALA A 336 -7.27 1.70 8.26
N THR A 337 -7.46 2.13 7.02
CA THR A 337 -7.63 1.21 5.88
C THR A 337 -6.37 0.38 5.62
N ALA A 338 -5.19 1.01 5.62
CA ALA A 338 -3.89 0.34 5.46
C ALA A 338 -3.62 -0.64 6.61
N ASN A 339 -3.79 -0.19 7.86
CA ASN A 339 -3.44 -0.96 9.04
C ASN A 339 -4.46 -2.05 9.39
N VAL A 340 -5.75 -1.81 9.15
CA VAL A 340 -6.84 -2.73 9.56
C VAL A 340 -7.44 -3.42 8.34
N PHE A 341 -8.08 -2.68 7.44
CA PHE A 341 -8.89 -3.29 6.37
C PHE A 341 -8.06 -4.22 5.47
N LEU A 342 -6.93 -3.72 4.96
CA LEU A 342 -6.03 -4.53 4.14
C LEU A 342 -5.48 -5.72 4.94
N ARG A 343 -5.06 -5.53 6.20
CA ARG A 343 -4.53 -6.61 7.04
C ARG A 343 -5.54 -7.75 7.22
N GLU A 344 -6.80 -7.45 7.54
CA GLU A 344 -7.84 -8.47 7.77
C GLU A 344 -8.16 -9.23 6.47
N ILE A 345 -8.25 -8.51 5.34
CA ILE A 345 -8.53 -9.14 4.04
C ILE A 345 -7.35 -9.99 3.57
N THR A 346 -6.13 -9.45 3.59
CA THR A 346 -4.91 -10.18 3.22
C THR A 346 -4.83 -11.49 4.00
N THR A 347 -4.99 -11.44 5.33
CA THR A 347 -4.95 -12.64 6.17
C THR A 347 -6.05 -13.64 5.80
N SER A 348 -7.29 -13.17 5.62
CA SER A 348 -8.41 -14.03 5.22
C SER A 348 -8.19 -14.72 3.87
N THR A 349 -7.61 -14.01 2.89
CA THR A 349 -7.30 -14.59 1.58
C THR A 349 -6.20 -15.64 1.66
N ILE A 350 -5.15 -15.43 2.47
CA ILE A 350 -4.09 -16.41 2.70
C ILE A 350 -4.64 -17.66 3.40
N ILE A 351 -5.52 -17.49 4.41
CA ILE A 351 -6.21 -18.64 5.03
C ILE A 351 -6.97 -19.44 3.97
N GLY A 352 -7.60 -18.76 3.02
CA GLY A 352 -8.21 -19.38 1.85
C GLY A 352 -7.24 -20.15 0.98
N ASP A 353 -6.09 -19.56 0.66
CA ASP A 353 -5.03 -20.20 -0.12
C ASP A 353 -4.51 -21.46 0.59
N ILE A 354 -4.29 -21.40 1.92
CA ILE A 354 -3.90 -22.54 2.77
C ILE A 354 -4.93 -23.68 2.71
N PHE A 355 -6.22 -23.37 2.89
CA PHE A 355 -7.25 -24.42 2.93
C PHE A 355 -7.63 -24.96 1.56
N THR A 356 -7.46 -24.17 0.50
CA THR A 356 -7.72 -24.66 -0.86
C THR A 356 -6.60 -25.55 -1.37
N GLY A 357 -5.37 -25.36 -0.90
CA GLY A 357 -4.24 -26.18 -1.35
C GLY A 357 -3.82 -25.92 -2.80
N ARG A 358 -4.34 -24.84 -3.41
CA ARG A 358 -4.19 -24.60 -4.86
C ARG A 358 -2.93 -23.87 -5.22
N ALA A 359 -2.57 -22.82 -4.49
CA ALA A 359 -1.36 -22.05 -4.76
C ALA A 359 -0.14 -22.73 -4.14
N ASP A 360 0.93 -22.88 -4.92
CA ASP A 360 2.18 -23.47 -4.44
C ASP A 360 3.05 -22.46 -3.70
N ALA A 361 3.04 -21.21 -4.16
CA ALA A 361 3.70 -20.08 -3.52
C ALA A 361 2.73 -18.89 -3.39
N VAL A 362 2.67 -18.28 -2.21
CA VAL A 362 1.90 -17.07 -1.95
C VAL A 362 2.83 -15.99 -1.44
N TYR A 363 2.74 -14.76 -1.97
CA TYR A 363 3.40 -13.59 -1.41
C TYR A 363 2.37 -12.56 -1.01
N ALA A 364 2.52 -12.02 0.20
CA ALA A 364 1.59 -11.03 0.73
C ALA A 364 2.29 -9.92 1.51
N THR A 365 1.95 -8.68 1.20
CA THR A 365 2.45 -7.49 1.90
C THR A 365 1.47 -6.97 2.93
N TYR A 366 1.98 -6.66 4.12
CA TYR A 366 1.28 -5.94 5.18
C TYR A 366 1.87 -4.53 5.34
N VAL A 367 1.16 -3.54 4.81
CA VAL A 367 1.60 -2.12 4.72
C VAL A 367 1.39 -1.29 6.01
N GLY A 368 0.70 -1.85 7.01
CA GLY A 368 0.20 -1.07 8.15
C GLY A 368 1.28 -0.48 9.05
N TYR A 369 2.41 -1.16 9.21
CA TYR A 369 3.52 -0.65 10.03
C TYR A 369 4.21 0.53 9.33
N ASP A 370 4.54 0.40 8.05
CA ASP A 370 5.20 1.42 7.22
C ASP A 370 4.45 2.76 7.26
N GLU A 371 3.13 2.74 6.98
CA GLU A 371 2.24 3.91 7.01
C GLU A 371 2.24 4.63 8.38
N ILE A 372 2.23 3.87 9.47
CA ILE A 372 2.20 4.43 10.82
C ILE A 372 3.57 4.97 11.20
N ALA A 373 4.64 4.27 10.83
CA ALA A 373 6.03 4.63 11.13
C ALA A 373 6.44 5.91 10.40
N HIS A 374 5.99 6.11 9.16
CA HIS A 374 6.16 7.36 8.41
C HIS A 374 5.68 8.59 9.17
N HIS A 375 4.51 8.48 9.80
CA HIS A 375 3.86 9.61 10.46
C HIS A 375 4.18 9.75 11.95
N SER A 376 4.50 8.65 12.63
CA SER A 376 4.69 8.59 14.09
C SER A 376 6.12 8.31 14.54
N GLY A 377 6.93 7.73 13.66
CA GLY A 377 8.27 7.23 13.96
C GLY A 377 8.31 5.71 14.13
N THR A 378 9.47 5.14 13.82
CA THR A 378 9.70 3.69 13.67
C THR A 378 9.51 2.89 14.95
N LYS A 379 9.71 3.53 16.12
CA LYS A 379 9.59 2.90 17.44
C LYS A 379 8.47 3.51 18.29
N ASP A 380 7.52 4.23 17.66
CA ASP A 380 6.38 4.77 18.39
C ASP A 380 5.45 3.65 18.90
N SER A 381 4.80 3.90 20.02
CA SER A 381 3.78 3.01 20.61
C SER A 381 2.71 2.54 19.62
N ASP A 382 2.31 3.39 18.68
CA ASP A 382 1.32 3.08 17.67
C ASP A 382 1.86 2.12 16.60
N ALA A 383 3.11 2.32 16.18
CA ALA A 383 3.79 1.42 15.24
C ALA A 383 3.97 0.03 15.86
N PHE A 384 4.37 -0.04 17.14
CA PHE A 384 4.50 -1.31 17.86
C PHE A 384 3.14 -1.97 18.12
N TYR A 385 2.09 -1.18 18.37
CA TYR A 385 0.74 -1.70 18.46
C TYR A 385 0.28 -2.33 17.13
N ALA A 386 0.61 -1.73 15.98
CA ALA A 386 0.34 -2.31 14.67
C ALA A 386 1.03 -3.67 14.48
N LEU A 387 2.31 -3.78 14.86
CA LEU A 387 3.05 -5.06 14.85
C LEU A 387 2.38 -6.11 15.76
N LYS A 388 1.85 -5.70 16.92
CA LYS A 388 1.12 -6.61 17.81
C LYS A 388 -0.19 -7.11 17.22
N GLN A 389 -0.91 -6.30 16.47
CA GLN A 389 -2.10 -6.78 15.76
C GLN A 389 -1.73 -7.66 14.57
N LEU A 390 -0.60 -7.39 13.90
CA LEU A 390 -0.08 -8.23 12.82
C LEU A 390 0.37 -9.61 13.34
N ASP A 391 1.05 -9.68 14.48
CA ASP A 391 1.46 -10.95 15.08
C ASP A 391 0.27 -11.87 15.42
N LYS A 392 -0.88 -11.29 15.80
CA LYS A 392 -2.12 -12.07 15.94
C LYS A 392 -2.59 -12.68 14.62
N GLN A 393 -2.39 -12.01 13.49
CA GLN A 393 -2.70 -12.58 12.18
C GLN A 393 -1.75 -13.75 11.87
N PHE A 394 -0.48 -13.65 12.21
CA PHE A 394 0.47 -14.76 12.06
C PHE A 394 0.09 -15.97 12.91
N LEU A 395 -0.45 -15.75 14.12
CA LEU A 395 -1.03 -16.82 14.92
C LEU A 395 -2.20 -17.50 14.21
N LEU A 396 -3.15 -16.71 13.66
CA LEU A 396 -4.28 -17.23 12.90
C LEU A 396 -3.83 -18.04 11.67
N LEU A 397 -2.85 -17.54 10.93
CA LEU A 397 -2.26 -18.26 9.79
C LEU A 397 -1.61 -19.58 10.21
N ASN A 398 -0.88 -19.59 11.32
CA ASN A 398 -0.26 -20.82 11.84
C ASN A 398 -1.29 -21.84 12.33
N ASP A 399 -2.41 -21.39 12.88
CA ASP A 399 -3.51 -22.28 13.24
C ASP A 399 -4.24 -22.85 12.02
N ALA A 400 -4.41 -22.05 10.95
CA ALA A 400 -4.93 -22.53 9.67
C ALA A 400 -3.98 -23.58 9.05
N ARG A 401 -2.67 -23.32 9.08
CA ARG A 401 -1.62 -24.23 8.59
C ARG A 401 -1.68 -25.61 9.25
N LYS A 402 -1.90 -25.69 10.56
CA LYS A 402 -2.01 -26.98 11.30
C LYS A 402 -3.18 -27.86 10.82
N SER A 403 -4.18 -27.26 10.18
CA SER A 403 -5.40 -27.93 9.72
C SER A 403 -5.47 -28.05 8.19
N ALA A 404 -4.42 -27.65 7.48
CA ALA A 404 -4.34 -27.66 6.02
C ALA A 404 -4.23 -29.09 5.45
N SER A 405 -4.60 -29.27 4.18
CA SER A 405 -4.54 -30.56 3.50
C SER A 405 -3.13 -30.94 3.02
N ARG A 406 -2.19 -29.99 3.03
CA ARG A 406 -0.78 -30.16 2.63
C ARG A 406 0.12 -29.34 3.59
N PRO A 407 1.41 -29.68 3.71
CA PRO A 407 2.34 -28.87 4.50
C PRO A 407 2.55 -27.49 3.86
N TYR A 408 2.71 -26.47 4.71
CA TYR A 408 3.13 -25.13 4.31
C TYR A 408 4.30 -24.65 5.15
N HIS A 409 5.22 -23.93 4.50
CA HIS A 409 6.32 -23.20 5.13
C HIS A 409 6.01 -21.71 5.16
N PHE A 410 6.36 -21.04 6.25
CA PHE A 410 6.26 -19.59 6.36
C PHE A 410 7.65 -18.96 6.25
N VAL A 411 7.72 -17.88 5.49
CA VAL A 411 8.88 -17.01 5.40
C VAL A 411 8.38 -15.60 5.65
N ILE A 412 8.95 -14.91 6.61
CA ILE A 412 8.58 -13.55 6.98
C ILE A 412 9.75 -12.68 6.60
N LEU A 413 9.49 -11.61 5.89
CA LEU A 413 10.55 -10.72 5.43
C LEU A 413 10.13 -9.28 5.55
N SER A 414 11.11 -8.40 5.44
CA SER A 414 10.87 -7.00 5.12
C SER A 414 11.65 -6.68 3.85
N ASP A 415 11.09 -5.82 3.02
CA ASP A 415 11.65 -5.35 1.76
C ASP A 415 12.67 -4.24 1.96
N HIS A 416 12.42 -3.36 2.94
CA HIS A 416 13.35 -2.36 3.45
C HIS A 416 13.06 -2.02 4.91
N GLY A 417 13.97 -1.29 5.56
CA GLY A 417 13.69 -0.69 6.87
C GLY A 417 13.15 0.74 6.74
N GLN A 418 13.09 1.43 7.88
CA GLN A 418 12.95 2.89 7.94
C GLN A 418 13.99 3.48 8.89
N SER A 419 14.47 4.68 8.58
CA SER A 419 15.31 5.51 9.45
C SER A 419 14.47 6.64 10.03
N ASN A 420 14.65 6.93 11.31
CA ASN A 420 13.89 7.95 12.03
C ASN A 420 14.57 9.33 11.91
N GLY A 421 13.83 10.41 12.17
CA GLY A 421 14.43 11.72 12.38
C GLY A 421 13.51 12.90 12.05
N ALA A 422 13.90 14.10 12.48
CA ALA A 422 13.23 15.31 12.04
C ALA A 422 13.45 15.53 10.54
N THR A 423 12.44 16.04 9.84
CA THR A 423 12.54 16.32 8.40
C THR A 423 13.57 17.41 8.15
N PHE A 424 14.12 17.46 6.93
CA PHE A 424 15.06 18.49 6.50
C PHE A 424 14.49 19.90 6.72
N LYS A 425 13.20 20.09 6.44
CA LYS A 425 12.46 21.33 6.69
C LYS A 425 12.34 21.65 8.18
N GLN A 426 12.10 20.65 9.04
CA GLN A 426 12.04 20.85 10.48
C GLN A 426 13.40 21.20 11.08
N ARG A 427 14.48 20.58 10.60
CA ARG A 427 15.85 20.81 11.09
C ARG A 427 16.40 22.16 10.62
N TYR A 428 16.19 22.51 9.35
CA TYR A 428 16.88 23.62 8.69
C TYR A 428 15.98 24.78 8.24
N GLY A 429 14.67 24.67 8.43
CA GLY A 429 13.71 25.72 8.05
C GLY A 429 13.54 25.93 6.55
N VAL A 430 14.07 25.02 5.71
CA VAL A 430 14.02 25.11 4.24
C VAL A 430 13.76 23.72 3.64
N THR A 431 13.04 23.64 2.53
CA THR A 431 12.85 22.40 1.76
C THR A 431 14.01 22.18 0.78
N LEU A 432 14.13 20.97 0.21
CA LEU A 432 15.13 20.75 -0.85
C LEU A 432 14.87 21.66 -2.07
N GLU A 433 13.61 21.83 -2.49
CA GLU A 433 13.26 22.80 -3.54
C GLU A 433 13.65 24.21 -3.14
N GLY A 434 13.36 24.62 -1.90
CA GLY A 434 13.69 25.95 -1.42
C GLY A 434 15.21 26.20 -1.39
N LEU A 435 16.01 25.16 -1.16
CA LEU A 435 17.46 25.21 -1.28
C LEU A 435 17.88 25.35 -2.75
N VAL A 436 17.39 24.47 -3.64
CA VAL A 436 17.69 24.51 -5.08
C VAL A 436 17.27 25.85 -5.70
N ARG A 437 16.10 26.37 -5.33
CA ARG A 437 15.54 27.66 -5.76
C ARG A 437 16.48 28.83 -5.47
N LYS A 438 17.18 28.80 -4.34
CA LYS A 438 18.15 29.85 -3.99
C LYS A 438 19.43 29.81 -4.83
N LEU A 439 19.70 28.67 -5.47
CA LEU A 439 20.96 28.38 -6.16
C LEU A 439 20.84 28.32 -7.69
N ILE A 440 19.63 28.53 -8.23
CA ILE A 440 19.38 28.58 -9.68
C ILE A 440 18.72 29.91 -10.09
N PRO A 441 18.81 30.31 -11.37
CA PRO A 441 18.15 31.51 -11.89
C PRO A 441 16.65 31.57 -11.57
N LYS A 442 16.16 32.77 -11.21
CA LYS A 442 14.77 32.99 -10.74
C LYS A 442 13.71 32.79 -11.82
N ASP A 443 14.08 32.89 -13.09
CA ASP A 443 13.20 32.72 -14.24
C ASP A 443 12.89 31.25 -14.55
N LEU A 444 13.69 30.31 -14.04
CA LEU A 444 13.43 28.88 -14.20
C LEU A 444 12.28 28.40 -13.31
N LYS A 445 11.31 27.74 -13.92
CA LYS A 445 10.18 27.13 -13.22
C LYS A 445 10.61 25.81 -12.59
N ILE A 446 10.38 25.64 -11.29
CA ILE A 446 10.59 24.36 -10.58
C ILE A 446 9.23 23.70 -10.36
N TYR A 447 9.13 22.43 -10.73
CA TYR A 447 8.15 21.51 -10.16
C TYR A 447 8.81 20.75 -9.02
N TYR A 448 8.09 20.60 -7.92
CA TYR A 448 8.52 19.77 -6.80
C TYR A 448 7.38 18.88 -6.31
N GLU A 449 7.74 17.71 -5.82
CA GLU A 449 6.81 16.76 -5.22
C GLU A 449 7.45 16.23 -3.93
N PHE A 450 7.11 16.87 -2.81
CA PHE A 450 7.54 16.50 -1.45
C PHE A 450 6.36 16.17 -0.54
N ASP A 451 5.14 16.53 -0.96
CA ASP A 451 3.91 16.23 -0.25
C ASP A 451 3.53 14.77 -0.50
N THR A 452 4.22 13.86 0.17
CA THR A 452 3.60 12.63 0.69
C THR A 452 2.83 12.97 1.97
N ASN A 453 1.95 13.98 1.92
CA ASN A 453 1.03 14.22 3.06
C ASN A 453 0.12 13.01 3.32
N GLU A 454 0.17 12.01 2.45
CA GLU A 454 -0.49 10.73 2.55
C GLU A 454 0.43 9.69 1.84
N ASP A 455 0.73 8.56 2.50
CA ASP A 455 1.77 7.58 2.12
C ASP A 455 1.45 6.80 0.82
N HIS A 456 2.30 5.82 0.45
CA HIS A 456 2.18 4.93 -0.71
C HIS A 456 0.75 4.42 -0.98
N PHE A 457 0.01 4.09 0.09
CA PHE A 457 -1.34 3.56 0.03
C PHE A 457 -2.41 4.64 -0.20
N SER A 458 -2.21 5.86 0.29
CA SER A 458 -3.16 6.95 0.04
C SER A 458 -3.30 7.27 -1.44
N GLN A 459 -2.19 7.20 -2.20
CA GLN A 459 -2.18 7.51 -3.61
C GLN A 459 -3.06 6.52 -4.37
N VAL A 460 -3.10 5.26 -3.92
CA VAL A 460 -4.00 4.22 -4.42
C VAL A 460 -5.48 4.59 -4.23
N ILE A 461 -5.82 5.29 -3.14
CA ILE A 461 -7.20 5.72 -2.82
C ILE A 461 -7.57 7.05 -3.49
N THR A 462 -6.65 8.02 -3.52
CA THR A 462 -6.92 9.40 -3.98
C THR A 462 -6.68 9.61 -5.48
N TYR A 463 -5.71 8.92 -6.11
CA TYR A 463 -5.42 9.11 -7.54
C TYR A 463 -6.48 8.59 -8.52
N PRO A 464 -7.28 7.54 -8.27
CA PRO A 464 -8.32 7.12 -9.22
C PRO A 464 -9.29 8.26 -9.61
N ILE A 465 -9.51 9.21 -8.70
CA ILE A 465 -10.38 10.38 -8.92
C ILE A 465 -9.65 11.48 -9.71
N ALA A 466 -8.36 11.69 -9.46
CA ALA A 466 -7.53 12.68 -10.16
C ALA A 466 -7.12 12.22 -11.57
N ASP A 467 -6.71 10.96 -11.71
CA ASP A 467 -6.38 10.32 -12.98
C ASP A 467 -7.62 10.03 -13.82
N GLY A 468 -8.80 9.81 -13.23
CA GLY A 468 -10.07 9.78 -13.98
C GLY A 468 -10.31 11.10 -14.71
N LYS A 469 -10.09 12.25 -14.04
CA LYS A 469 -10.16 13.57 -14.69
C LYS A 469 -9.06 13.76 -15.74
N ARG A 470 -7.84 13.29 -15.48
CA ARG A 470 -6.71 13.34 -16.42
C ARG A 470 -6.95 12.46 -17.65
N TRP A 471 -7.45 11.24 -17.50
CA TRP A 471 -7.85 10.31 -18.54
C TRP A 471 -8.98 10.86 -19.40
N ILE A 472 -9.98 11.50 -18.79
CA ILE A 472 -11.02 12.24 -19.53
C ILE A 472 -10.38 13.38 -20.33
N SER A 473 -9.44 14.13 -19.72
CA SER A 473 -8.77 15.26 -20.39
C SER A 473 -7.83 14.84 -21.52
N GLU A 474 -7.08 13.75 -21.35
CA GLU A 474 -6.13 13.20 -22.34
C GLU A 474 -6.87 12.51 -23.48
N ARG A 475 -7.99 11.81 -23.21
CA ARG A 475 -8.90 11.34 -24.28
C ARG A 475 -9.55 12.49 -25.02
N ARG A 476 -9.90 13.59 -24.32
CA ARG A 476 -10.44 14.79 -24.95
C ARG A 476 -9.39 15.46 -25.83
N GLU A 477 -8.15 15.60 -25.37
CA GLU A 477 -7.03 16.12 -26.16
C GLU A 477 -6.66 15.22 -27.34
N ASN A 478 -6.62 13.90 -27.16
CA ASN A 478 -6.34 12.94 -28.24
C ASN A 478 -7.49 12.85 -29.24
N ALA A 479 -8.75 12.99 -28.81
CA ALA A 479 -9.89 13.13 -29.71
C ALA A 479 -9.85 14.47 -30.47
N ILE A 480 -9.39 15.55 -29.85
CA ILE A 480 -9.19 16.86 -30.50
C ILE A 480 -7.99 16.82 -31.47
N LYS A 481 -6.89 16.14 -31.13
CA LYS A 481 -5.73 15.94 -32.03
C LYS A 481 -6.08 15.03 -33.20
N GLY A 482 -6.72 13.89 -32.95
CA GLY A 482 -7.24 12.99 -33.99
C GLY A 482 -8.29 13.67 -34.87
N SER A 483 -9.13 14.54 -34.30
CA SER A 483 -10.05 15.41 -35.05
C SER A 483 -9.30 16.44 -35.91
N LYS A 484 -8.21 17.03 -35.42
CA LYS A 484 -7.38 17.99 -36.17
C LYS A 484 -6.56 17.33 -37.29
N GLU A 485 -6.04 16.12 -37.07
CA GLU A 485 -5.37 15.33 -38.11
C GLU A 485 -6.36 14.79 -39.15
N PHE A 486 -7.53 14.32 -38.72
CA PHE A 486 -8.60 13.89 -39.62
C PHE A 486 -9.14 15.07 -40.44
N THR A 487 -9.38 16.23 -39.83
CA THR A 487 -9.78 17.45 -40.54
C THR A 487 -8.67 18.03 -41.42
N GLY A 488 -7.39 17.88 -41.04
CA GLY A 488 -6.24 18.27 -41.86
C GLY A 488 -6.09 17.40 -43.12
N ASN A 489 -6.20 16.07 -42.97
CA ASN A 489 -6.15 15.11 -44.07
C ASN A 489 -7.40 15.17 -44.96
N ILE A 490 -8.57 15.49 -44.39
CA ILE A 490 -9.79 15.75 -45.14
C ILE A 490 -9.69 17.08 -45.89
N ARG A 491 -9.11 18.13 -45.30
CA ARG A 491 -8.94 19.43 -45.97
C ARG A 491 -8.00 19.35 -47.17
N GLN A 492 -6.92 18.56 -47.08
CA GLN A 492 -6.01 18.28 -48.20
C GLN A 492 -6.61 17.37 -49.28
N SER A 493 -7.54 16.47 -48.94
CA SER A 493 -8.20 15.60 -49.92
C SER A 493 -9.46 16.22 -50.54
N ILE A 494 -10.12 17.18 -49.87
CA ILE A 494 -11.32 17.87 -50.37
C ILE A 494 -11.02 19.06 -51.28
N GLU A 495 -9.86 19.73 -51.14
CA GLU A 495 -9.50 20.85 -52.04
C GLU A 495 -9.28 20.45 -53.51
N ARG A 496 -9.24 19.14 -53.83
CA ARG A 496 -9.01 18.67 -55.21
C ARG A 496 -10.26 18.39 -56.04
N GLN A 497 -11.45 18.21 -55.46
CA GLN A 497 -12.66 17.90 -56.23
C GLN A 497 -13.94 18.30 -55.47
N GLU A 498 -14.49 19.49 -55.72
CA GLU A 498 -15.83 19.84 -55.23
C GLU A 498 -16.82 20.10 -56.38
N THR A 499 -17.96 19.40 -56.36
CA THR A 499 -19.17 19.74 -57.13
C THR A 499 -20.33 20.09 -56.21
N LYS A 500 -21.18 20.99 -56.71
CA LYS A 500 -22.26 21.74 -56.01
C LYS A 500 -23.27 20.87 -55.22
N TRP A 501 -23.38 19.59 -55.54
CA TRP A 501 -24.31 18.63 -54.92
C TRP A 501 -23.95 18.24 -53.47
N ILE A 502 -22.68 18.28 -53.09
CA ILE A 502 -22.23 17.90 -51.73
C ILE A 502 -22.53 19.00 -50.70
N LYS A 503 -22.69 20.26 -51.14
CA LYS A 503 -22.98 21.41 -50.27
C LYS A 503 -24.35 21.34 -49.60
N GLU A 504 -25.39 20.90 -50.33
CA GLU A 504 -26.77 20.83 -49.81
C GLU A 504 -26.97 19.71 -48.78
N LYS A 505 -26.31 18.55 -48.95
CA LYS A 505 -26.38 17.47 -47.94
C LYS A 505 -25.71 17.84 -46.61
N ARG A 506 -24.73 18.76 -46.64
CA ARG A 506 -23.99 19.20 -45.45
C ARG A 506 -24.85 20.08 -44.52
N GLU A 507 -25.75 20.89 -45.06
CA GLU A 507 -26.60 21.77 -44.24
C GLU A 507 -27.69 21.00 -43.48
N ASN A 508 -28.18 19.89 -44.04
CA ASN A 508 -29.18 19.05 -43.39
C ASN A 508 -28.58 18.14 -42.28
N ALA A 509 -27.34 17.67 -42.43
CA ALA A 509 -26.67 16.84 -41.41
C ALA A 509 -26.20 17.64 -40.17
N VAL A 510 -25.87 18.93 -40.35
CA VAL A 510 -25.47 19.82 -39.24
C VAL A 510 -26.67 20.26 -38.40
N LYS A 511 -27.88 20.30 -38.97
CA LYS A 511 -29.11 20.59 -38.23
C LYS A 511 -29.52 19.46 -37.29
N SER A 512 -29.45 18.19 -37.73
CA SER A 512 -29.89 17.07 -36.88
C SER A 512 -28.95 16.74 -35.71
N SER A 513 -27.64 17.04 -35.82
CA SER A 513 -26.70 16.80 -34.72
C SER A 513 -26.77 17.83 -33.59
N LYS A 514 -27.23 19.06 -33.89
CA LYS A 514 -27.48 20.10 -32.88
C LYS A 514 -28.74 19.84 -32.06
N GLU A 515 -29.78 19.25 -32.64
CA GLU A 515 -30.99 18.86 -31.89
C GLU A 515 -30.77 17.65 -30.98
N PHE A 516 -29.93 16.69 -31.38
CA PHE A 516 -29.64 15.50 -30.55
C PHE A 516 -28.76 15.81 -29.33
N THR A 517 -27.83 16.77 -29.46
CA THR A 517 -26.93 17.16 -28.35
C THR A 517 -27.59 18.15 -27.39
N GLY A 518 -28.49 19.03 -27.84
CA GLY A 518 -29.18 19.98 -26.97
C GLY A 518 -30.07 19.33 -25.88
N ASN A 519 -30.69 18.19 -26.18
CA ASN A 519 -31.65 17.54 -25.27
C ASN A 519 -31.00 16.71 -24.16
N ILE A 520 -29.73 16.31 -24.28
CA ILE A 520 -29.02 15.52 -23.27
C ILE A 520 -28.42 16.42 -22.17
N TRP A 521 -28.10 17.68 -22.48
CA TRP A 521 -27.53 18.63 -21.52
C TRP A 521 -28.60 19.44 -20.75
N GLN A 522 -29.83 19.53 -21.27
CA GLN A 522 -30.95 20.17 -20.55
C GLN A 522 -31.57 19.30 -19.44
N SER A 523 -31.26 18.01 -19.37
CA SER A 523 -31.76 17.09 -18.33
C SER A 523 -30.82 16.92 -17.13
N LEU A 524 -29.61 17.50 -17.17
CA LEU A 524 -28.60 17.40 -16.11
C LEU A 524 -28.32 18.72 -15.39
N ASP A 525 -29.09 19.78 -15.68
CA ASP A 525 -28.89 21.14 -15.12
C ASP A 525 -30.17 21.73 -14.49
N LYS A 526 -31.09 20.88 -14.00
CA LYS A 526 -32.40 21.31 -13.47
C LYS A 526 -32.57 21.30 -11.94
N ASP A 527 -31.50 21.08 -11.17
CA ASP A 527 -31.55 21.23 -9.71
C ASP A 527 -30.55 22.28 -9.21
N ASP A 528 -30.91 23.56 -9.42
CA ASP A 528 -30.23 24.77 -8.91
C ASP A 528 -30.04 24.83 -7.38
N LYS A 529 -30.48 23.83 -6.61
CA LYS A 529 -30.43 23.85 -5.14
C LYS A 529 -29.10 23.39 -4.52
N ILE A 530 -28.24 22.70 -5.28
CA ILE A 530 -26.99 22.13 -4.73
C ILE A 530 -25.86 23.18 -4.73
N SER A 531 -25.72 23.90 -5.84
CA SER A 531 -24.72 24.96 -6.04
C SER A 531 -24.90 26.11 -5.03
N GLU A 532 -26.15 26.49 -4.77
CA GLU A 532 -26.52 27.56 -3.84
C GLU A 532 -26.30 27.17 -2.36
N ARG A 533 -26.53 25.90 -2.01
CA ARG A 533 -26.23 25.36 -0.67
C ARG A 533 -24.73 25.28 -0.40
N LEU A 534 -23.93 24.89 -1.40
CA LEU A 534 -22.47 24.87 -1.30
C LEU A 534 -21.87 26.27 -1.19
N ALA A 535 -22.46 27.26 -1.88
CA ALA A 535 -22.05 28.66 -1.76
C ALA A 535 -22.32 29.23 -0.36
N LYS A 536 -23.51 28.97 0.21
CA LYS A 536 -23.84 29.37 1.59
C LYS A 536 -23.00 28.66 2.66
N PHE A 537 -22.63 27.40 2.42
CA PHE A 537 -21.74 26.64 3.31
C PHE A 537 -20.30 27.21 3.30
N ASN A 538 -19.81 27.64 2.13
CA ASN A 538 -18.50 28.30 2.00
C ASN A 538 -18.48 29.73 2.56
N GLU A 539 -19.59 30.47 2.48
CA GLU A 539 -19.69 31.81 3.06
C GLU A 539 -19.69 31.82 4.60
N ALA A 540 -20.17 30.74 5.23
CA ALA A 540 -20.19 30.58 6.68
C ALA A 540 -18.81 30.31 7.31
N LEU A 541 -17.79 30.01 6.49
CA LEU A 541 -16.45 29.57 6.92
C LEU A 541 -15.33 30.57 6.60
N LYS A 542 -15.61 31.89 6.55
CA LYS A 542 -14.63 32.95 6.17
C LYS A 542 -13.35 32.98 7.04
N ILE A 543 -12.42 32.07 6.75
CA ILE A 543 -10.99 32.17 7.01
C ILE A 543 -10.41 32.89 5.79
N PRO A 544 -9.66 33.99 5.93
CA PRO A 544 -9.11 34.71 4.79
C PRO A 544 -8.03 33.86 4.10
N VAL A 545 -8.40 33.21 3.00
CA VAL A 545 -7.46 32.52 2.11
C VAL A 545 -6.92 33.55 1.12
N LYS A 546 -5.64 33.91 1.25
CA LYS A 546 -4.92 34.63 0.17
C LYS A 546 -5.04 33.81 -1.13
N PRO A 547 -5.23 34.43 -2.31
CA PRO A 547 -5.28 33.70 -3.57
C PRO A 547 -3.97 32.92 -3.74
N ARG A 548 -4.02 31.58 -3.69
CA ARG A 548 -2.87 30.74 -4.04
C ARG A 548 -2.56 30.97 -5.52
N GLU A 549 -1.33 31.39 -5.82
CA GLU A 549 -0.79 31.27 -7.18
C GLU A 549 -1.01 29.83 -7.67
N LYS A 550 -1.39 29.66 -8.94
CA LYS A 550 -1.60 28.31 -9.49
C LYS A 550 -0.28 27.53 -9.40
N PRO A 551 -0.26 26.32 -8.83
CA PRO A 551 0.94 25.52 -8.77
C PRO A 551 1.44 25.21 -10.20
N ILE A 552 2.75 25.35 -10.42
CA ILE A 552 3.41 25.02 -11.68
C ILE A 552 3.17 23.54 -11.97
N THR A 553 2.68 23.19 -13.16
CA THR A 553 2.50 21.79 -13.52
C THR A 553 3.84 21.15 -13.91
N HIS A 554 3.98 19.84 -13.72
CA HIS A 554 5.19 19.12 -14.15
C HIS A 554 5.56 19.39 -15.62
N LYS A 555 4.56 19.50 -16.51
CA LYS A 555 4.80 19.78 -17.95
C LYS A 555 5.46 21.14 -18.18
N GLU A 556 5.08 22.16 -17.41
CA GLU A 556 5.54 23.55 -17.58
C GLU A 556 6.88 23.85 -16.90
N ALA A 557 7.39 22.93 -16.07
CA ALA A 557 8.63 23.14 -15.32
C ALA A 557 9.89 22.95 -16.17
N ASP A 558 10.91 23.77 -15.89
CA ASP A 558 12.25 23.67 -16.44
C ASP A 558 13.14 22.74 -15.60
N VAL A 559 12.88 22.68 -14.29
CA VAL A 559 13.59 21.87 -13.31
C VAL A 559 12.57 21.07 -12.49
N THR A 560 12.85 19.79 -12.26
CA THR A 560 12.05 18.93 -11.39
C THR A 560 12.89 18.51 -10.20
N VAL A 561 12.40 18.79 -8.98
CA VAL A 561 13.04 18.37 -7.72
C VAL A 561 12.11 17.39 -7.02
N LEU A 562 12.54 16.15 -6.88
CA LEU A 562 11.78 15.08 -6.24
C LEU A 562 12.44 14.66 -4.93
N ALA A 563 11.64 14.15 -4.01
CA ALA A 563 12.12 13.53 -2.80
C ALA A 563 11.64 12.07 -2.69
N SER A 564 12.40 11.29 -1.93
CA SER A 564 12.22 9.87 -1.64
C SER A 564 12.87 9.58 -0.30
N GLY A 565 12.13 9.82 0.77
CA GLY A 565 12.65 9.90 2.14
C GLY A 565 13.78 10.92 2.22
N ASN A 566 14.99 10.46 2.52
CA ASN A 566 16.19 11.28 2.61
C ASN A 566 17.05 11.32 1.33
N LEU A 567 16.51 10.78 0.23
CA LEU A 567 17.06 10.86 -1.12
C LEU A 567 16.34 11.96 -1.92
N GLY A 568 17.11 12.86 -2.52
CA GLY A 568 16.66 13.94 -3.39
C GLY A 568 17.12 13.71 -4.82
N LEU A 569 16.27 14.06 -5.78
CA LEU A 569 16.55 13.90 -7.21
C LEU A 569 16.30 15.23 -7.92
N ILE A 570 17.30 15.73 -8.63
CA ILE A 570 17.20 16.99 -9.40
C ILE A 570 17.36 16.67 -10.89
N TYR A 571 16.36 17.07 -11.68
CA TYR A 571 16.33 16.91 -13.13
C TYR A 571 16.20 18.26 -13.84
N PHE A 572 17.06 18.52 -14.82
CA PHE A 572 16.98 19.64 -15.74
C PHE A 572 16.32 19.20 -17.05
N LYS A 573 15.07 19.62 -17.26
CA LYS A 573 14.21 19.10 -18.34
C LYS A 573 14.53 19.65 -19.73
N LYS A 574 15.30 20.74 -19.83
CA LYS A 574 15.74 21.33 -21.11
C LYS A 574 16.84 20.52 -21.79
N TRP A 575 17.51 19.63 -21.06
CA TRP A 575 18.54 18.75 -21.60
C TRP A 575 17.97 17.35 -21.77
N GLU A 576 18.07 16.81 -23.00
CA GLU A 576 17.56 15.48 -23.34
C GLU A 576 18.29 14.36 -22.56
N ASN A 577 19.58 14.57 -22.30
CA ASN A 577 20.43 13.61 -21.60
C ASN A 577 20.74 14.07 -20.16
N ARG A 578 21.30 13.16 -19.36
CA ARG A 578 21.84 13.48 -18.04
C ARG A 578 22.99 14.48 -18.19
N MET A 579 22.87 15.65 -17.54
CA MET A 579 23.92 16.66 -17.54
C MET A 579 25.14 16.17 -16.75
N THR A 580 26.31 16.54 -17.24
CA THR A 580 27.59 16.28 -16.59
C THR A 580 27.91 17.33 -15.54
N PHE A 581 28.83 17.01 -14.63
CA PHE A 581 29.38 17.94 -13.64
C PHE A 581 29.89 19.24 -14.29
N GLU A 582 30.60 19.12 -15.41
CA GLU A 582 31.14 20.28 -16.13
C GLU A 582 30.02 21.17 -16.71
N GLU A 583 29.00 20.57 -17.32
CA GLU A 583 27.84 21.31 -17.85
C GLU A 583 27.02 21.97 -16.73
N ILE A 584 26.78 21.27 -15.63
CA ILE A 584 26.05 21.82 -14.48
C ILE A 584 26.80 23.02 -13.91
N ASN A 585 28.12 22.93 -13.72
CA ASN A 585 28.90 24.07 -13.20
C ASN A 585 28.99 25.24 -14.18
N ALA A 586 28.98 24.97 -15.49
CA ALA A 586 28.98 26.03 -16.49
C ALA A 586 27.65 26.82 -16.51
N VAL A 587 26.52 26.13 -16.31
CA VAL A 587 25.18 26.73 -16.38
C VAL A 587 24.71 27.26 -15.01
N PHE A 588 25.03 26.53 -13.93
CA PHE A 588 24.59 26.78 -12.56
C PHE A 588 25.78 26.76 -11.58
N PRO A 589 26.71 27.72 -11.67
CA PRO A 589 27.97 27.70 -10.92
C PRO A 589 27.80 27.69 -9.39
N GLU A 590 26.69 28.21 -8.87
CA GLU A 590 26.41 28.24 -7.42
C GLU A 590 25.73 26.97 -6.90
N LEU A 591 25.20 26.11 -7.78
CA LEU A 591 24.35 25.00 -7.38
C LEU A 591 25.11 23.91 -6.62
N ILE A 592 26.16 23.36 -7.22
CA ILE A 592 26.94 22.29 -6.58
C ILE A 592 27.60 22.80 -5.28
N PRO A 593 28.33 23.93 -5.28
CA PRO A 593 28.90 24.48 -4.05
C PRO A 593 27.84 24.78 -2.98
N GLY A 594 26.71 25.37 -3.36
CA GLY A 594 25.65 25.72 -2.42
C GLY A 594 24.95 24.51 -1.79
N LEU A 595 24.77 23.42 -2.55
CA LEU A 595 24.22 22.17 -2.03
C LEU A 595 25.16 21.54 -1.00
N ILE A 596 26.45 21.37 -1.33
CA ILE A 596 27.40 20.66 -0.45
C ILE A 596 27.84 21.49 0.77
N GLN A 597 27.71 22.82 0.73
CA GLN A 597 27.97 23.68 1.89
C GLN A 597 26.84 23.68 2.92
N HIS A 598 25.63 23.27 2.52
CA HIS A 598 24.51 23.19 3.45
C HIS A 598 24.71 22.01 4.41
N GLU A 599 24.74 22.29 5.72
CA GLU A 599 25.00 21.29 6.78
C GLU A 599 24.04 20.09 6.77
N GLY A 600 22.84 20.28 6.21
CA GLY A 600 21.84 19.23 6.04
C GLY A 600 22.13 18.20 4.93
N ILE A 601 23.08 18.48 4.04
CA ILE A 601 23.42 17.61 2.90
C ILE A 601 24.64 16.77 3.28
N GLY A 602 24.49 15.44 3.17
CA GLY A 602 25.59 14.51 3.44
C GLY A 602 26.55 14.45 2.27
N PHE A 603 25.99 14.17 1.09
CA PHE A 603 26.73 14.17 -0.18
C PHE A 603 25.78 14.37 -1.36
N ILE A 604 26.35 14.71 -2.51
CA ILE A 604 25.67 14.61 -3.81
C ILE A 604 26.42 13.63 -4.71
N MET A 605 25.71 13.01 -5.66
CA MET A 605 26.28 12.24 -6.75
C MET A 605 25.99 12.93 -8.09
N VAL A 606 27.05 13.18 -8.84
CA VAL A 606 27.04 13.78 -10.18
C VAL A 606 28.00 13.01 -11.09
N ARG A 607 27.77 13.01 -12.41
CA ARG A 607 28.67 12.34 -13.37
C ARG A 607 29.55 13.36 -14.06
N SER A 608 30.87 13.24 -13.95
CA SER A 608 31.83 13.97 -14.78
C SER A 608 32.04 13.25 -16.11
N SER A 609 32.17 14.03 -17.19
CA SER A 609 32.56 13.53 -18.52
C SER A 609 33.97 12.93 -18.54
N LYS A 610 34.86 13.38 -17.64
CA LYS A 610 36.27 12.97 -17.56
C LYS A 610 36.49 11.89 -16.52
N GLU A 611 35.95 12.10 -15.32
CA GLU A 611 36.25 11.32 -14.13
C GLU A 611 35.18 10.25 -13.82
N GLY A 612 34.06 10.25 -14.56
CA GLY A 612 32.93 9.38 -14.28
C GLY A 612 32.14 9.80 -13.03
N PRO A 613 31.53 8.86 -12.29
CA PRO A 613 30.73 9.18 -11.10
C PRO A 613 31.57 9.79 -9.96
N LEU A 614 31.12 10.95 -9.49
CA LEU A 614 31.69 11.69 -8.37
C LEU A 614 30.70 11.75 -7.21
N ILE A 615 31.16 11.39 -6.02
CA ILE A 615 30.45 11.67 -4.76
C ILE A 615 31.13 12.86 -4.10
N ILE A 616 30.39 13.94 -3.91
CA ILE A 616 30.93 15.21 -3.42
C ILE A 616 30.29 15.52 -2.07
N GLY A 617 31.10 15.62 -1.03
CA GLY A 617 30.72 16.12 0.29
C GLY A 617 31.32 17.50 0.56
N SER A 618 31.01 18.08 1.72
CA SER A 618 31.48 19.43 2.11
C SER A 618 33.01 19.55 2.24
N LYS A 619 33.72 18.43 2.44
CA LYS A 619 35.17 18.39 2.75
C LYS A 619 35.97 17.39 1.91
N GLY A 620 35.37 16.81 0.88
CA GLY A 620 36.07 15.84 0.06
C GLY A 620 35.22 15.26 -1.07
N VAL A 621 35.90 14.54 -1.95
CA VAL A 621 35.34 13.95 -3.16
C VAL A 621 35.79 12.50 -3.24
N TYR A 622 34.86 11.62 -3.57
CA TYR A 622 35.13 10.23 -3.87
C TYR A 622 34.82 9.96 -5.36
N TYR A 623 35.89 9.68 -6.10
CA TYR A 623 35.89 9.28 -7.49
C TYR A 623 35.58 7.78 -7.59
N LEU A 624 34.32 7.44 -7.87
CA LEU A 624 33.86 6.05 -7.82
C LEU A 624 34.49 5.19 -8.92
N LYS A 625 34.81 5.77 -10.08
CA LYS A 625 35.37 5.04 -11.23
C LYS A 625 36.66 4.28 -10.86
N ASP A 626 37.59 4.96 -10.21
CA ASP A 626 38.95 4.45 -9.92
C ASP A 626 39.19 4.24 -8.41
N ASP A 627 38.12 4.31 -7.62
CA ASP A 627 38.12 4.13 -6.16
C ASP A 627 39.03 5.12 -5.39
N ARG A 628 39.16 6.35 -5.89
CA ARG A 628 40.07 7.38 -5.36
C ARG A 628 39.33 8.40 -4.50
N ILE A 629 39.92 8.80 -3.37
CA ILE A 629 39.37 9.79 -2.45
C ILE A 629 40.32 10.99 -2.33
N GLU A 630 39.76 12.20 -2.43
CA GLU A 630 40.45 13.45 -2.13
C GLU A 630 39.77 14.16 -0.95
N GLY A 631 40.53 14.54 0.07
CA GLY A 631 39.97 15.11 1.30
C GLY A 631 39.33 14.06 2.22
N GLU A 632 38.23 14.41 2.88
CA GLU A 632 37.46 13.46 3.71
C GLU A 632 36.55 12.56 2.86
N ASN A 633 36.47 11.26 3.16
CA ASN A 633 35.57 10.34 2.47
C ASN A 633 34.08 10.72 2.72
N PRO A 634 33.32 11.17 1.72
CA PRO A 634 31.91 11.57 1.91
C PRO A 634 30.98 10.44 2.29
N LEU A 635 31.36 9.18 2.01
CA LEU A 635 30.57 7.98 2.31
C LEU A 635 30.91 7.37 3.67
N LYS A 636 31.80 7.99 4.44
CA LYS A 636 32.15 7.51 5.78
C LYS A 636 30.88 7.47 6.66
N GLY A 637 30.57 6.30 7.19
CA GLY A 637 29.41 6.09 8.08
C GLY A 637 28.13 5.60 7.38
N PHE A 638 28.07 5.59 6.04
CA PHE A 638 26.91 5.11 5.28
C PHE A 638 26.90 3.59 5.03
N GLY A 639 27.90 2.86 5.52
CA GLY A 639 28.06 1.42 5.33
C GLY A 639 29.11 1.05 4.28
N LYS A 640 29.62 -0.18 4.35
CA LYS A 640 30.73 -0.65 3.50
C LYS A 640 30.37 -0.75 2.01
N ASN A 641 29.10 -0.99 1.71
CA ASN A 641 28.60 -1.17 0.34
C ASN A 641 28.02 0.12 -0.26
N ALA A 642 28.08 1.27 0.43
CA ALA A 642 27.54 2.54 -0.06
C ALA A 642 28.08 2.91 -1.46
N ALA A 643 29.40 2.73 -1.67
CA ALA A 643 30.04 2.99 -2.96
C ALA A 643 29.55 2.01 -4.05
N LEU A 644 29.30 0.74 -3.71
CA LEU A 644 28.76 -0.27 -4.62
C LEU A 644 27.35 0.12 -5.09
N HIS A 645 26.48 0.49 -4.15
CA HIS A 645 25.12 0.92 -4.45
C HIS A 645 25.09 2.17 -5.33
N LEU A 646 25.93 3.16 -5.05
CA LEU A 646 26.01 4.37 -5.85
C LEU A 646 26.57 4.12 -7.26
N LYS A 647 27.56 3.23 -7.42
CA LYS A 647 28.03 2.77 -8.74
C LYS A 647 26.90 2.10 -9.53
N ARG A 648 26.09 1.28 -8.86
CA ARG A 648 24.93 0.63 -9.46
C ARG A 648 23.87 1.66 -9.89
N THR A 649 23.47 2.58 -9.00
CA THR A 649 22.50 3.64 -9.32
C THR A 649 23.00 4.56 -10.43
N ASP A 650 24.30 4.87 -10.48
CA ASP A 650 24.90 5.67 -11.56
C ASP A 650 24.82 5.01 -12.95
N SER A 651 24.71 3.68 -12.99
CA SER A 651 24.52 2.91 -14.22
C SER A 651 23.07 2.94 -14.75
N PHE A 652 22.11 3.40 -13.94
CA PHE A 652 20.71 3.43 -14.34
C PHE A 652 20.45 4.46 -15.41
N LYS A 653 19.57 4.11 -16.35
CA LYS A 653 19.11 4.96 -17.43
C LYS A 653 18.42 6.23 -16.95
N TYR A 654 17.66 6.12 -15.85
CA TYR A 654 16.81 7.19 -15.33
C TYR A 654 17.36 7.90 -14.09
N VAL A 655 18.65 7.70 -13.77
CA VAL A 655 19.34 8.41 -12.69
C VAL A 655 19.26 9.93 -12.89
N PRO A 656 19.05 10.74 -11.82
CA PRO A 656 18.93 12.19 -11.94
C PRO A 656 20.24 12.87 -12.35
N ASP A 657 20.14 14.11 -12.81
CA ASP A 657 21.31 14.94 -13.09
C ASP A 657 22.16 15.13 -11.83
N ILE A 658 21.48 15.41 -10.70
CA ILE A 658 22.07 15.42 -9.36
C ILE A 658 21.23 14.53 -8.45
N LEU A 659 21.85 13.50 -7.87
CA LEU A 659 21.29 12.76 -6.74
C LEU A 659 21.83 13.38 -5.46
N VAL A 660 20.97 13.61 -4.48
CA VAL A 660 21.29 14.28 -3.22
C VAL A 660 20.91 13.36 -2.08
N ASN A 661 21.83 13.07 -1.17
CA ASN A 661 21.50 12.35 0.07
C ASN A 661 21.62 13.33 1.24
N SER A 662 20.62 13.35 2.12
CA SER A 662 20.73 14.12 3.35
C SER A 662 21.91 13.63 4.20
N LEU A 663 22.25 14.40 5.23
CA LEU A 663 23.15 13.91 6.27
C LEU A 663 22.62 12.62 6.90
N TYR A 664 23.53 11.88 7.53
CA TYR A 664 23.21 10.79 8.46
C TYR A 664 23.93 11.07 9.79
N ASP A 665 23.16 11.22 10.86
CA ASP A 665 23.68 11.38 12.22
C ASP A 665 23.83 9.99 12.84
N ALA A 666 25.06 9.47 12.83
CA ALA A 666 25.37 8.15 13.38
C ALA A 666 25.22 8.05 14.91
N GLN A 667 25.27 9.17 15.65
CA GLN A 667 25.09 9.14 17.11
C GLN A 667 23.63 8.95 17.48
N ARG A 668 22.74 9.62 16.75
CA ARG A 668 21.28 9.51 16.95
C ARG A 668 20.67 8.37 16.13
N ASN A 669 21.43 7.82 15.17
CA ASN A 669 20.94 6.90 14.14
C ASN A 669 19.76 7.50 13.36
N GLU A 670 19.91 8.77 12.95
CA GLU A 670 18.84 9.54 12.30
C GLU A 670 19.26 10.11 10.94
N VAL A 671 18.27 10.30 10.08
CA VAL A 671 18.41 11.02 8.81
C VAL A 671 17.53 12.26 8.78
N ALA A 672 17.72 13.12 7.78
CA ALA A 672 16.90 14.30 7.56
C ALA A 672 16.10 14.14 6.27
N ALA A 673 14.90 13.56 6.37
CA ALA A 673 14.04 13.32 5.22
C ALA A 673 13.71 14.62 4.46
N PHE A 674 13.85 14.63 3.14
CA PHE A 674 13.40 15.74 2.31
C PHE A 674 11.87 15.77 2.17
N GLU A 675 11.23 14.60 2.31
CA GLU A 675 9.78 14.47 2.47
C GLU A 675 9.33 14.79 3.90
N GLU A 676 8.05 15.11 4.06
CA GLU A 676 7.42 15.41 5.35
C GLU A 676 7.07 14.13 6.14
N LEU A 677 8.08 13.25 6.32
CA LEU A 677 7.98 11.94 6.98
C LEU A 677 8.99 11.82 8.13
N ILE A 678 8.57 11.30 9.29
CA ILE A 678 9.41 11.08 10.48
C ILE A 678 10.19 9.77 10.36
N GLY A 679 9.47 8.68 10.12
CA GLY A 679 10.07 7.46 9.59
C GLY A 679 10.26 7.66 8.08
N SER A 680 11.45 7.39 7.55
CA SER A 680 11.72 7.63 6.13
C SER A 680 12.65 6.57 5.56
N HIS A 681 12.52 6.33 4.27
CA HIS A 681 13.36 5.38 3.54
C HIS A 681 13.53 5.84 2.09
N GLY A 682 14.52 5.28 1.39
CA GLY A 682 14.86 5.56 0.00
C GLY A 682 16.28 6.01 -0.23
N GLY A 683 16.94 6.58 0.78
CA GLY A 683 18.34 6.99 0.71
C GLY A 683 19.29 6.02 1.40
N LEU A 684 20.52 6.50 1.61
CA LEU A 684 21.51 5.84 2.45
C LEU A 684 21.48 6.39 3.88
N GLY A 685 21.82 5.53 4.84
CA GLY A 685 22.02 5.88 6.25
C GLY A 685 20.95 5.31 7.19
N GLY A 686 21.39 4.87 8.37
CA GLY A 686 20.53 4.37 9.44
C GLY A 686 20.02 2.94 9.23
N GLU A 687 18.81 2.68 9.73
CA GLU A 687 18.15 1.36 9.74
C GLU A 687 17.41 1.05 8.42
N GLN A 688 17.19 2.06 7.55
CA GLN A 688 16.41 1.89 6.31
C GLN A 688 16.95 0.83 5.33
N SER A 689 18.24 0.57 5.34
CA SER A 689 18.88 -0.40 4.46
C SER A 689 19.12 -1.77 5.11
N LYS A 690 18.54 -2.01 6.30
CA LYS A 690 18.78 -3.23 7.11
C LYS A 690 17.48 -3.98 7.45
N PRO A 691 16.72 -4.45 6.45
CA PRO A 691 15.60 -5.35 6.66
C PRO A 691 16.06 -6.75 7.11
N PHE A 692 15.09 -7.65 7.28
CA PHE A 692 15.32 -9.02 7.72
C PHE A 692 14.64 -10.05 6.83
N LEU A 693 15.11 -11.29 6.98
CA LEU A 693 14.49 -12.52 6.52
C LEU A 693 14.39 -13.47 7.72
N LEU A 694 13.18 -13.79 8.16
CA LEU A 694 12.86 -14.81 9.14
C LEU A 694 12.38 -16.07 8.39
N TYR A 695 13.18 -17.12 8.41
CA TYR A 695 13.01 -18.29 7.54
C TYR A 695 13.08 -19.61 8.32
N PRO A 696 12.56 -20.73 7.77
CA PRO A 696 12.63 -22.04 8.42
C PRO A 696 14.07 -22.46 8.71
N SER A 697 14.36 -22.92 9.93
CA SER A 697 15.72 -23.26 10.36
C SER A 697 16.44 -24.29 9.47
N SER A 698 15.69 -25.11 8.71
CA SER A 698 16.22 -26.10 7.78
C SER A 698 16.87 -25.52 6.53
N TRP A 699 16.69 -24.24 6.20
CA TRP A 699 17.23 -23.64 4.97
C TRP A 699 18.72 -23.29 5.04
N ASN A 700 19.33 -23.31 6.24
CA ASN A 700 20.77 -23.13 6.47
C ASN A 700 21.40 -21.88 5.80
N LEU A 701 20.74 -20.72 5.86
CA LEU A 701 21.19 -19.47 5.22
C LEU A 701 22.19 -18.63 6.03
N GLU A 702 22.67 -19.09 7.18
CA GLU A 702 23.45 -18.26 8.14
C GLU A 702 24.79 -17.73 7.61
N LYS A 703 25.33 -18.34 6.55
CA LYS A 703 26.61 -17.92 5.92
C LYS A 703 26.41 -17.07 4.66
N GLU A 704 25.16 -16.85 4.23
CA GLU A 704 24.87 -16.10 3.03
C GLU A 704 24.86 -14.60 3.33
N GLU A 705 25.74 -13.86 2.66
CA GLU A 705 25.65 -12.39 2.62
C GLU A 705 24.69 -11.99 1.48
N ILE A 706 23.53 -11.43 1.85
CA ILE A 706 22.50 -11.00 0.91
C ILE A 706 22.58 -9.49 0.77
N ILE A 707 23.11 -9.03 -0.36
CA ILE A 707 23.18 -7.61 -0.75
C ILE A 707 22.33 -7.43 -1.99
N GLY A 708 21.29 -6.61 -1.85
CA GLY A 708 20.33 -6.29 -2.90
C GLY A 708 19.17 -7.29 -3.02
N ALA A 709 18.04 -6.77 -3.50
CA ALA A 709 16.79 -7.50 -3.65
C ALA A 709 16.87 -8.61 -4.71
N GLU A 710 17.70 -8.42 -5.76
CA GLU A 710 17.94 -9.44 -6.80
C GLU A 710 18.65 -10.68 -6.24
N LYS A 711 19.61 -10.49 -5.31
CA LYS A 711 20.28 -11.60 -4.62
C LYS A 711 19.30 -12.31 -3.68
N LEU A 712 18.45 -11.57 -2.97
CA LEU A 712 17.40 -12.17 -2.14
C LEU A 712 16.45 -13.02 -3.00
N HIS A 713 15.98 -12.51 -4.14
CA HIS A 713 15.17 -13.29 -5.09
C HIS A 713 15.84 -14.60 -5.48
N SER A 714 17.12 -14.55 -5.84
CA SER A 714 17.88 -15.74 -6.24
C SER A 714 17.93 -16.79 -5.12
N VAL A 715 18.13 -16.35 -3.87
CA VAL A 715 18.11 -17.23 -2.69
C VAL A 715 16.72 -17.84 -2.49
N LEU A 716 15.65 -17.04 -2.50
CA LEU A 716 14.28 -17.52 -2.33
C LEU A 716 13.88 -18.49 -3.44
N LYS A 717 14.21 -18.17 -4.70
CA LYS A 717 13.94 -19.03 -5.85
C LYS A 717 14.70 -20.35 -5.77
N SER A 718 15.96 -20.35 -5.33
CA SER A 718 16.72 -21.58 -5.06
C SER A 718 16.03 -22.45 -4.03
N LYS A 719 15.58 -21.86 -2.92
CA LYS A 719 14.89 -22.60 -1.84
C LYS A 719 13.53 -23.15 -2.27
N LEU A 720 12.79 -22.43 -3.10
CA LEU A 720 11.57 -22.95 -3.75
C LEU A 720 11.88 -24.18 -4.60
N ASN A 721 12.89 -24.10 -5.46
CA ASN A 721 13.27 -25.19 -6.34
C ASN A 721 13.77 -26.41 -5.55
N GLU A 722 14.63 -26.22 -4.55
CA GLU A 722 15.10 -27.28 -3.66
C GLU A 722 13.93 -28.00 -2.97
N LEU A 723 12.97 -27.22 -2.47
CA LEU A 723 11.79 -27.71 -1.77
C LEU A 723 10.86 -28.52 -2.69
N TRP A 724 10.78 -28.17 -3.97
CA TRP A 724 9.90 -28.85 -4.93
C TRP A 724 10.57 -30.01 -5.68
N LEU A 725 11.88 -29.94 -5.94
CA LEU A 725 12.67 -31.00 -6.57
C LEU A 725 12.87 -32.21 -5.64
N THR A 726 12.96 -32.00 -4.33
CA THR A 726 13.04 -33.10 -3.36
C THR A 726 11.76 -33.93 -3.30
N THR A 727 10.61 -33.36 -3.68
CA THR A 727 9.31 -34.06 -3.76
C THR A 727 9.05 -34.77 -5.07
N GLU A 728 9.75 -34.47 -6.18
CA GLU A 728 9.57 -35.19 -7.46
C GLU A 728 10.38 -36.51 -7.52
N ASN A 729 11.30 -36.73 -6.56
CA ASN A 729 12.13 -37.94 -6.44
C ASN A 729 11.70 -38.90 -5.31
N LEU A 730 10.56 -38.64 -4.67
CA LEU A 730 9.90 -39.51 -3.67
C LEU A 730 8.56 -39.98 -4.22
#